data_AF-A2G0D7-F1
#
_entry.id   AF-A2G0D7-F1
#
_cell.length_a   1.000
_cell.length_b   1.000
_cell.length_c   1.000
_cell.angle_alpha   90.00
_cell.angle_beta   90.00
_cell.angle_gamma   90.00
#
_symmetry.space_group_name_H-M   'P 1'
#
loop_
_entity.id
_entity.type
_entity.pdbx_description
1 polymer ?
#
loop_
_entity_poly.entity_id
_entity_poly.type
_entity_poly.pdbx_seq_one_letter_code
_entity_poly.pdbx_strand_id
1 'polypeptide(L)'
;MIMFLVLFYKDIDKSCYSSDGKILTKVNDTSPNLRISSACEIIQDKCFYQLKTLTSFSFQENPNLTTIGFQSFESCSKLATINLLFCTKLTQISNYAFNGCFLVTQILLPEGLLEIRDYAFFCNVQLTSIIIPASVKIIGKCAFNWCYDLQKVTFKEGSNLTSLEWNAFTDTAIISFQIPEKVSKVDGIAFSDKKIIKFTVHPNNNYLIVKDYAIYSKNESILFFICNKPGYEIPNSVTTIGAHCFYESSIKTITIPANVKRIENAAFYDCTSLINVTFLGPLDYIGDDVFGSSYNLKLIIFPNSPMSVTGSNFVSTPMYSVKLLFTYKTLFNSDSFVILFSRDSIQRNTKVSISYLNEPDLIITPSCLIMDSWQTMIYEYWAYNSYRITIPKSVTKIKVKAFENSTITNIYFTEDSQIAYIENDAFRNCSKIRSFNYSFPHLRTLGMSSFKDCINLESVTFSSPNLNVMSNAFENCIRLKKVINITNIPDNCFCGCTNLEEVIIREGSKSIGIKSFESCSSLKSINIPRSIQYILDYSFLYCEKLKSIIFNETNLLDTFSINSISECKSLTNISNFSSDKYRCIDNTLYYKNNTKWELIFHLSESKDKELNINCSVICSYSFNSSNNIEKINIESDSVSVIEDHSFNKCLNLKYINFPLSVSDVEIDAFHECKSIRCPLIIENTSTEYIQMIVSSGIPKTLMVSCHIHHVSKNLLSLKSLRYPSTHLFWEYLTK
;
A
#
# COMPACT_ATOMS: atom_id res chain seq x y z
N MET A 1 -70.32 41.61 -11.05
CA MET A 1 -70.86 41.70 -9.68
C MET A 1 -70.09 40.70 -8.81
N ILE A 2 -68.94 41.12 -8.27
CA ILE A 2 -68.10 40.26 -7.42
C ILE A 2 -68.60 40.47 -5.99
N MET A 3 -69.29 39.45 -5.47
CA MET A 3 -69.70 39.38 -4.07
C MET A 3 -68.41 39.24 -3.24
N PHE A 4 -67.98 40.31 -2.58
CA PHE A 4 -66.94 40.21 -1.55
C PHE A 4 -67.51 39.35 -0.42
N LEU A 5 -67.13 38.07 -0.40
CA LEU A 5 -67.31 37.24 0.79
C LEU A 5 -66.38 37.84 1.85
N VAL A 6 -66.97 38.56 2.81
CA VAL A 6 -66.26 38.98 4.02
C VAL A 6 -65.91 37.71 4.78
N LEU A 7 -64.63 37.30 4.73
CA LEU A 7 -64.14 36.19 5.53
C LEU A 7 -64.17 36.61 7.01
N PHE A 8 -65.04 35.99 7.80
CA PHE A 8 -65.04 36.14 9.25
C PHE A 8 -63.96 35.23 9.84
N TYR A 9 -62.96 35.84 10.48
CA TYR A 9 -61.92 35.12 11.22
C TYR A 9 -62.27 35.07 12.70
N LYS A 10 -62.13 33.89 13.30
CA LYS A 10 -62.25 33.70 14.74
C LYS A 10 -60.88 33.94 15.40
N ASP A 11 -60.83 34.81 16.41
CA ASP A 11 -59.62 34.96 17.22
C ASP A 11 -59.29 33.65 17.94
N ILE A 12 -58.02 33.26 17.90
CA ILE A 12 -57.52 32.10 18.64
C ILE A 12 -57.61 32.39 20.14
N ASP A 13 -58.08 31.40 20.90
CA ASP A 13 -58.25 31.50 22.35
C ASP A 13 -56.94 31.84 23.08
N LYS A 14 -57.01 32.70 24.10
CA LYS A 14 -55.83 33.12 24.89
C LYS A 14 -55.11 31.94 25.54
N SER A 15 -55.80 30.85 25.85
CA SER A 15 -55.23 29.62 26.41
C SER A 15 -54.27 28.90 25.45
N CYS A 16 -54.32 29.19 24.15
CA CYS A 16 -53.36 28.65 23.18
C CYS A 16 -52.00 29.39 23.22
N TYR A 17 -51.91 30.54 23.89
CA TYR A 17 -50.69 31.34 23.98
C TYR A 17 -49.97 31.13 25.32
N SER A 18 -48.67 31.45 25.36
CA SER A 18 -47.91 31.66 26.60
C SER A 18 -48.53 32.77 27.45
N SER A 19 -48.18 32.82 28.74
CA SER A 19 -48.72 33.80 29.68
C SER A 19 -48.47 35.26 29.27
N ASP A 20 -47.39 35.54 28.55
CA ASP A 20 -47.05 36.85 27.98
C ASP A 20 -47.66 37.10 26.58
N GLY A 21 -48.37 36.11 26.02
CA GLY A 21 -49.00 36.19 24.70
C GLY A 21 -48.04 36.05 23.52
N LYS A 22 -46.73 35.88 23.76
CA LYS A 22 -45.69 35.93 22.72
C LYS A 22 -45.51 34.63 21.94
N ILE A 23 -45.86 33.49 22.52
CA ILE A 23 -45.68 32.17 21.90
C ILE A 23 -47.04 31.52 21.73
N LEU A 24 -47.41 31.20 20.49
CA LEU A 24 -48.56 30.38 20.19
C LEU A 24 -48.15 28.91 20.23
N THR A 25 -48.68 28.16 21.21
CA THR A 25 -48.16 26.83 21.58
C THR A 25 -48.86 25.69 20.84
N LYS A 26 -50.21 25.65 20.87
CA LYS A 26 -51.01 24.64 20.19
C LYS A 26 -52.43 25.13 19.93
N VAL A 27 -52.95 24.87 18.74
CA VAL A 27 -54.29 25.24 18.31
C VAL A 27 -55.08 23.99 17.93
N ASN A 28 -56.10 23.69 18.72
CA ASN A 28 -57.06 22.60 18.46
C ASN A 28 -58.41 23.12 17.94
N ASP A 29 -58.53 24.43 17.71
CA ASP A 29 -59.77 25.04 17.22
C ASP A 29 -60.04 24.59 15.78
N THR A 30 -61.18 23.93 15.58
CA THR A 30 -61.57 23.37 14.29
C THR A 30 -62.25 24.37 13.36
N SER A 31 -62.34 25.64 13.76
CA SER A 31 -62.89 26.71 12.91
C SER A 31 -62.06 26.86 11.62
N PRO A 32 -62.70 27.12 10.47
CA PRO A 32 -62.02 27.14 9.18
C PRO A 32 -61.09 28.36 9.01
N ASN A 33 -61.41 29.50 9.63
CA ASN A 33 -60.65 30.74 9.49
C ASN A 33 -60.23 31.26 10.87
N LEU A 34 -58.93 31.25 11.15
CA LEU A 34 -58.38 31.63 12.46
C LEU A 34 -57.53 32.90 12.39
N ARG A 35 -57.64 33.78 13.40
CA ARG A 35 -56.85 35.01 13.52
C ARG A 35 -55.86 34.91 14.69
N ILE A 36 -54.58 35.11 14.37
CA ILE A 36 -53.46 35.09 15.30
C ILE A 36 -53.26 36.49 15.90
N SER A 37 -52.98 36.56 17.20
CA SER A 37 -52.71 37.80 17.94
C SER A 37 -51.51 38.56 17.38
N SER A 38 -51.56 39.89 17.33
CA SER A 38 -50.41 40.71 16.89
C SER A 38 -49.26 40.72 17.90
N ALA A 39 -49.53 40.32 19.16
CA ALA A 39 -48.51 40.12 20.19
C ALA A 39 -47.70 38.82 19.99
N CYS A 40 -48.16 37.91 19.14
CA CYS A 40 -47.46 36.65 18.86
C CYS A 40 -46.14 36.92 18.12
N GLU A 41 -45.04 36.51 18.73
CA GLU A 41 -43.68 36.55 18.17
C GLU A 41 -43.29 35.18 17.58
N ILE A 42 -43.75 34.08 18.18
CA ILE A 42 -43.36 32.71 17.78
C ILE A 42 -44.60 31.82 17.62
N ILE A 43 -44.75 31.21 16.45
CA ILE A 43 -45.62 30.04 16.27
C ILE A 43 -44.77 28.81 16.58
N GLN A 44 -45.08 28.11 17.67
CA GLN A 44 -44.28 26.97 18.12
C GLN A 44 -44.38 25.77 17.18
N ASP A 45 -43.42 24.86 17.33
CA ASP A 45 -43.41 23.57 16.66
C ASP A 45 -44.75 22.84 16.77
N LYS A 46 -45.22 22.31 15.65
CA LYS A 46 -46.48 21.56 15.54
C LYS A 46 -47.75 22.30 16.01
N CYS A 47 -47.71 23.63 16.10
CA CYS A 47 -48.83 24.43 16.64
C CYS A 47 -50.20 24.15 15.98
N PHE A 48 -50.26 24.08 14.66
CA PHE A 48 -51.44 23.75 13.83
C PHE A 48 -51.28 22.39 13.12
N TYR A 49 -50.40 21.51 13.62
CA TYR A 49 -50.07 20.25 12.97
C TYR A 49 -51.31 19.41 12.65
N GLN A 50 -51.45 19.01 11.39
CA GLN A 50 -52.58 18.23 10.88
C GLN A 50 -53.96 18.84 11.14
N LEU A 51 -54.07 20.17 11.27
CA LEU A 51 -55.36 20.84 11.41
C LEU A 51 -56.11 20.91 10.07
N LYS A 52 -56.67 19.76 9.66
CA LYS A 52 -57.34 19.54 8.37
C LYS A 52 -58.59 20.39 8.14
N THR A 53 -59.05 21.13 9.15
CA THR A 53 -60.17 22.06 9.05
C THR A 53 -59.76 23.46 8.64
N LEU A 54 -58.50 23.84 8.87
CA LEU A 54 -58.00 25.18 8.60
C LEU A 54 -58.00 25.47 7.10
N THR A 55 -58.84 26.40 6.66
CA THR A 55 -58.89 26.88 5.27
C THR A 55 -58.10 28.17 5.07
N SER A 56 -58.05 29.04 6.08
CA SER A 56 -57.20 30.23 6.06
C SER A 56 -56.80 30.67 7.47
N PHE A 57 -55.71 31.43 7.56
CA PHE A 57 -55.35 32.15 8.77
C PHE A 57 -55.02 33.62 8.46
N SER A 58 -55.13 34.47 9.47
CA SER A 58 -54.76 35.89 9.39
C SER A 58 -54.08 36.33 10.69
N PHE A 59 -53.58 37.56 10.71
CA PHE A 59 -53.05 38.20 11.92
C PHE A 59 -53.88 39.43 12.26
N GLN A 60 -53.91 39.80 13.54
CA GLN A 60 -54.31 41.14 13.94
C GLN A 60 -53.31 42.19 13.39
N GLU A 61 -53.74 43.44 13.30
CA GLU A 61 -52.93 44.52 12.72
C GLU A 61 -51.55 44.63 13.38
N ASN A 62 -50.52 44.86 12.55
CA ASN A 62 -49.11 44.99 12.96
C ASN A 62 -48.54 43.75 13.69
N PRO A 63 -48.48 42.57 13.04
CA PRO A 63 -47.98 41.35 13.67
C PRO A 63 -46.49 41.45 14.05
N ASN A 64 -46.14 40.96 15.24
CA ASN A 64 -44.75 40.90 15.75
C ASN A 64 -44.03 39.57 15.46
N LEU A 65 -44.59 38.73 14.59
CA LEU A 65 -44.07 37.38 14.31
C LEU A 65 -42.62 37.41 13.83
N THR A 66 -41.73 36.72 14.53
CA THR A 66 -40.31 36.54 14.18
C THR A 66 -40.00 35.14 13.67
N THR A 67 -40.78 34.12 14.06
CA THR A 67 -40.46 32.71 13.75
C THR A 67 -41.70 31.84 13.57
N ILE A 68 -41.66 30.98 12.55
CA ILE A 68 -42.59 29.86 12.37
C ILE A 68 -41.84 28.55 12.63
N GLY A 69 -42.29 27.78 13.62
CA GLY A 69 -41.64 26.59 14.15
C GLY A 69 -41.71 25.35 13.25
N PHE A 70 -40.99 24.31 13.67
CA PHE A 70 -40.89 23.02 12.98
C PHE A 70 -42.27 22.37 12.83
N GLN A 71 -42.64 21.96 11.61
CA GLN A 71 -43.92 21.29 11.32
C GLN A 71 -45.17 22.06 11.76
N SER A 72 -45.09 23.38 11.95
CA SER A 72 -46.15 24.16 12.62
C SER A 72 -47.51 24.12 11.90
N PHE A 73 -47.54 24.05 10.56
CA PHE A 73 -48.74 23.91 9.73
C PHE A 73 -48.68 22.65 8.84
N GLU A 74 -47.84 21.66 9.19
CA GLU A 74 -47.69 20.47 8.36
C GLU A 74 -49.03 19.73 8.22
N SER A 75 -49.34 19.32 7.00
CA SER A 75 -50.55 18.58 6.63
C SER A 75 -51.86 19.32 6.97
N CYS A 76 -51.84 20.66 7.00
CA CYS A 76 -53.04 21.50 6.95
C CYS A 76 -53.67 21.43 5.54
N SER A 77 -54.23 20.26 5.21
CA SER A 77 -54.57 19.88 3.83
C SER A 77 -55.68 20.71 3.17
N LYS A 78 -56.39 21.57 3.92
CA LYS A 78 -57.41 22.48 3.39
C LYS A 78 -56.95 23.94 3.28
N LEU A 79 -55.73 24.25 3.72
CA LEU A 79 -55.21 25.60 3.70
C LEU A 79 -55.06 26.08 2.25
N ALA A 80 -55.76 27.17 1.90
CA ALA A 80 -55.82 27.67 0.52
C ALA A 80 -54.77 28.73 0.22
N THR A 81 -54.35 29.50 1.22
CA THR A 81 -53.44 30.64 1.06
C THR A 81 -52.54 30.78 2.29
N ILE A 82 -51.26 31.05 2.06
CA ILE A 82 -50.29 31.41 3.11
C ILE A 82 -49.97 32.89 2.94
N ASN A 83 -50.60 33.75 3.73
CA ASN A 83 -50.37 35.19 3.68
C ASN A 83 -49.54 35.66 4.87
N LEU A 84 -48.24 35.87 4.64
CA LEU A 84 -47.28 36.37 5.63
C LEU A 84 -46.80 37.78 5.30
N LEU A 85 -47.40 38.47 4.32
CA LEU A 85 -46.90 39.73 3.75
C LEU A 85 -46.61 40.82 4.80
N PHE A 86 -47.45 40.91 5.83
CA PHE A 86 -47.35 41.93 6.88
C PHE A 86 -46.47 41.52 8.07
N CYS A 87 -45.94 40.30 8.09
CA CYS A 87 -45.05 39.80 9.14
C CYS A 87 -43.60 40.27 8.92
N THR A 88 -43.38 41.58 8.89
CA THR A 88 -42.08 42.21 8.53
C THR A 88 -40.92 41.90 9.47
N LYS A 89 -41.20 41.34 10.65
CA LYS A 89 -40.19 40.87 11.62
C LYS A 89 -39.84 39.38 11.46
N LEU A 90 -40.54 38.66 10.58
CA LEU A 90 -40.34 37.22 10.37
C LEU A 90 -39.01 36.99 9.69
N THR A 91 -38.06 36.37 10.38
CA THR A 91 -36.74 36.09 9.84
C THR A 91 -36.61 34.67 9.32
N GLN A 92 -37.42 33.73 9.81
CA GLN A 92 -37.27 32.30 9.52
C GLN A 92 -38.60 31.54 9.42
N ILE A 93 -38.69 30.69 8.39
CA ILE A 93 -39.69 29.61 8.26
C ILE A 93 -38.95 28.28 8.45
N SER A 94 -39.26 27.54 9.52
CA SER A 94 -38.51 26.35 9.94
C SER A 94 -38.82 25.10 9.11
N ASN A 95 -38.08 24.01 9.36
CA ASN A 95 -38.21 22.79 8.56
C ASN A 95 -39.66 22.27 8.59
N TYR A 96 -40.15 21.82 7.43
CA TYR A 96 -41.49 21.25 7.26
C TYR A 96 -42.66 22.17 7.67
N ALA A 97 -42.44 23.47 7.91
CA ALA A 97 -43.45 24.36 8.48
C ALA A 97 -44.80 24.33 7.76
N PHE A 98 -44.82 24.27 6.43
CA PHE A 98 -46.02 24.17 5.58
C PHE A 98 -45.95 22.95 4.64
N ASN A 99 -45.31 21.87 5.09
CA ASN A 99 -45.25 20.61 4.35
C ASN A 99 -46.67 20.05 4.13
N GLY A 100 -47.00 19.59 2.92
CA GLY A 100 -48.24 18.87 2.63
C GLY A 100 -49.50 19.71 2.75
N CYS A 101 -49.40 21.04 2.59
CA CYS A 101 -50.56 21.92 2.46
C CYS A 101 -51.08 21.90 1.01
N PHE A 102 -51.64 20.76 0.58
CA PHE A 102 -51.88 20.42 -0.82
C PHE A 102 -52.73 21.41 -1.63
N LEU A 103 -53.58 22.23 -0.98
CA LEU A 103 -54.49 23.18 -1.64
C LEU A 103 -53.96 24.63 -1.66
N VAL A 104 -52.73 24.88 -1.20
CA VAL A 104 -52.14 26.22 -1.22
C VAL A 104 -51.87 26.63 -2.67
N THR A 105 -52.58 27.66 -3.11
CA THR A 105 -52.43 28.24 -4.47
C THR A 105 -51.56 29.49 -4.50
N GLN A 106 -51.41 30.16 -3.35
CA GLN A 106 -50.64 31.40 -3.23
C GLN A 106 -49.91 31.47 -1.88
N ILE A 107 -48.64 31.87 -1.95
CA ILE A 107 -47.77 32.15 -0.81
C ILE A 107 -47.25 33.59 -0.95
N LEU A 108 -47.52 34.42 0.07
CA LEU A 108 -47.05 35.81 0.14
C LEU A 108 -46.05 35.93 1.27
N LEU A 109 -44.77 36.09 0.94
CA LEU A 109 -43.68 36.19 1.90
C LEU A 109 -43.39 37.66 2.28
N PRO A 110 -43.03 37.96 3.54
CA PRO A 110 -42.69 39.31 3.98
C PRO A 110 -41.28 39.74 3.58
N GLU A 111 -41.08 41.05 3.45
CA GLU A 111 -39.74 41.62 3.48
C GLU A 111 -39.09 41.37 4.84
N GLY A 112 -37.77 41.14 4.85
CA GLY A 112 -37.01 40.83 6.07
C GLY A 112 -36.82 39.33 6.33
N LEU A 113 -37.55 38.46 5.61
CA LEU A 113 -37.35 37.01 5.67
C LEU A 113 -35.93 36.64 5.21
N LEU A 114 -35.19 35.92 6.06
CA LEU A 114 -33.81 35.53 5.80
C LEU A 114 -33.70 34.08 5.34
N GLU A 115 -34.54 33.18 5.87
CA GLU A 115 -34.37 31.74 5.70
C GLU A 115 -35.69 31.00 5.47
N ILE A 116 -35.72 30.20 4.39
CA ILE A 116 -36.74 29.18 4.14
C ILE A 116 -36.03 27.85 4.35
N ARG A 117 -36.32 27.15 5.44
CA ARG A 117 -35.59 25.95 5.85
C ARG A 117 -36.08 24.69 5.10
N ASP A 118 -35.48 23.55 5.42
CA ASP A 118 -35.63 22.31 4.66
C ASP A 118 -37.09 21.84 4.64
N TYR A 119 -37.58 21.43 3.47
CA TYR A 119 -38.96 20.95 3.28
C TYR A 119 -40.06 21.95 3.69
N ALA A 120 -39.73 23.24 3.91
CA ALA A 120 -40.67 24.22 4.46
C ALA A 120 -41.98 24.33 3.66
N PHE A 121 -41.93 24.21 2.34
CA PHE A 121 -43.08 24.19 1.44
C PHE A 121 -43.13 22.90 0.60
N PHE A 122 -42.63 21.78 1.11
CA PHE A 122 -42.66 20.51 0.42
C PHE A 122 -44.10 20.07 0.09
N CYS A 123 -44.31 19.53 -1.11
CA CYS A 123 -45.60 18.99 -1.56
C CYS A 123 -46.78 20.00 -1.49
N ASN A 124 -46.52 21.27 -1.80
CA ASN A 124 -47.57 22.27 -2.07
C ASN A 124 -48.00 22.16 -3.54
N VAL A 125 -48.74 21.10 -3.86
CA VAL A 125 -48.95 20.63 -5.23
C VAL A 125 -49.69 21.61 -6.16
N GLN A 126 -50.51 22.52 -5.62
CA GLN A 126 -51.28 23.53 -6.39
C GLN A 126 -50.62 24.92 -6.48
N LEU A 127 -49.43 25.10 -5.90
CA LEU A 127 -48.73 26.38 -5.96
C LEU A 127 -48.20 26.60 -7.38
N THR A 128 -48.66 27.66 -8.07
CA THR A 128 -48.27 27.91 -9.47
C THR A 128 -47.10 28.88 -9.62
N SER A 129 -46.96 29.84 -8.71
CA SER A 129 -45.87 30.80 -8.71
C SER A 129 -45.55 31.31 -7.31
N ILE A 130 -44.30 31.74 -7.12
CA ILE A 130 -43.85 32.37 -5.88
C ILE A 130 -42.89 33.52 -6.15
N ILE A 131 -42.99 34.57 -5.31
CA ILE A 131 -42.04 35.69 -5.26
C ILE A 131 -41.20 35.55 -4.00
N ILE A 132 -39.89 35.40 -4.16
CA ILE A 132 -38.91 35.32 -3.08
C ILE A 132 -38.40 36.74 -2.76
N PRO A 133 -38.54 37.23 -1.51
CA PRO A 133 -38.02 38.54 -1.08
C PRO A 133 -36.51 38.65 -1.23
N ALA A 134 -36.00 39.87 -1.45
CA ALA A 134 -34.57 40.10 -1.68
C ALA A 134 -33.71 39.77 -0.44
N SER A 135 -34.31 39.80 0.76
CA SER A 135 -33.63 39.49 2.02
C SER A 135 -33.28 38.01 2.21
N VAL A 136 -33.91 37.09 1.46
CA VAL A 136 -33.72 35.65 1.63
C VAL A 136 -32.29 35.27 1.24
N LYS A 137 -31.58 34.63 2.18
CA LYS A 137 -30.20 34.16 2.02
C LYS A 137 -30.13 32.66 1.77
N ILE A 138 -31.07 31.89 2.33
CA ILE A 138 -31.07 30.42 2.31
C ILE A 138 -32.44 29.92 1.88
N ILE A 139 -32.42 29.02 0.90
CA ILE A 139 -33.52 28.11 0.57
C ILE A 139 -32.99 26.70 0.85
N GLY A 140 -33.62 26.02 1.81
CA GLY A 140 -33.19 24.73 2.32
C GLY A 140 -33.45 23.58 1.35
N LYS A 141 -32.94 22.41 1.73
CA LYS A 141 -33.11 21.15 1.02
C LYS A 141 -34.60 20.88 0.76
N CYS A 142 -34.94 20.50 -0.47
CA CYS A 142 -36.31 20.12 -0.84
C CYS A 142 -37.38 21.17 -0.49
N ALA A 143 -37.03 22.45 -0.27
CA ALA A 143 -37.97 23.45 0.25
C ALA A 143 -39.24 23.60 -0.60
N PHE A 144 -39.14 23.47 -1.93
CA PHE A 144 -40.26 23.48 -2.87
C PHE A 144 -40.33 22.19 -3.71
N ASN A 145 -39.80 21.08 -3.21
CA ASN A 145 -39.86 19.80 -3.92
C ASN A 145 -41.29 19.23 -3.90
N TRP A 146 -41.68 18.56 -4.99
CA TRP A 146 -43.04 18.04 -5.22
C TRP A 146 -44.14 19.11 -5.29
N CYS A 147 -43.77 20.36 -5.60
CA CYS A 147 -44.72 21.41 -5.98
C CYS A 147 -45.05 21.28 -7.47
N TYR A 148 -45.80 20.25 -7.84
CA TYR A 148 -45.99 19.82 -9.23
C TYR A 148 -46.49 20.90 -10.20
N ASP A 149 -47.32 21.83 -9.73
CA ASP A 149 -47.86 22.92 -10.55
C ASP A 149 -47.00 24.19 -10.54
N LEU A 150 -45.87 24.22 -9.80
CA LEU A 150 -45.02 25.40 -9.69
C LEU A 150 -44.30 25.67 -11.00
N GLN A 151 -44.73 26.70 -11.71
CA GLN A 151 -44.22 27.06 -13.04
C GLN A 151 -43.20 28.20 -12.98
N LYS A 152 -43.29 29.06 -11.96
CA LYS A 152 -42.50 30.31 -11.90
C LYS A 152 -42.02 30.65 -10.49
N VAL A 153 -40.71 30.84 -10.36
CA VAL A 153 -40.06 31.43 -9.18
C VAL A 153 -39.47 32.77 -9.59
N THR A 154 -39.83 33.84 -8.89
CA THR A 154 -39.31 35.19 -9.14
C THR A 154 -38.57 35.68 -7.91
N PHE A 155 -37.33 36.14 -8.07
CA PHE A 155 -36.59 36.82 -7.00
C PHE A 155 -36.78 38.33 -7.13
N LYS A 156 -37.00 39.03 -6.02
CA LYS A 156 -36.98 40.50 -6.02
C LYS A 156 -35.56 41.02 -6.30
N GLU A 157 -35.48 42.17 -6.95
CA GLU A 157 -34.22 42.86 -7.27
C GLU A 157 -33.35 43.02 -6.02
N GLY A 158 -32.05 42.74 -6.15
CA GLY A 158 -31.10 42.79 -5.05
C GLY A 158 -31.08 41.52 -4.19
N SER A 159 -31.47 40.37 -4.75
CA SER A 159 -31.55 39.09 -4.04
C SER A 159 -30.25 38.72 -3.32
N ASN A 160 -30.37 38.26 -2.07
CA ASN A 160 -29.26 37.83 -1.23
C ASN A 160 -29.02 36.31 -1.22
N LEU A 161 -29.73 35.55 -2.06
CA LEU A 161 -29.54 34.11 -2.17
C LEU A 161 -28.14 33.80 -2.69
N THR A 162 -27.41 32.91 -2.00
CA THR A 162 -26.01 32.60 -2.34
C THR A 162 -25.83 31.31 -3.11
N SER A 163 -26.75 30.36 -2.98
CA SER A 163 -26.66 29.05 -3.64
C SER A 163 -28.03 28.43 -3.91
N LEU A 164 -28.05 27.48 -4.86
CA LEU A 164 -29.19 26.63 -5.18
C LEU A 164 -28.73 25.18 -5.03
N GLU A 165 -29.23 24.47 -4.04
CA GLU A 165 -28.72 23.13 -3.67
C GLU A 165 -29.84 22.14 -3.36
N TRP A 166 -29.49 20.85 -3.38
CA TRP A 166 -30.25 19.73 -2.79
C TRP A 166 -31.76 19.72 -3.04
N ASN A 167 -32.17 19.52 -4.30
CA ASN A 167 -33.55 19.33 -4.72
C ASN A 167 -34.51 20.48 -4.36
N ALA A 168 -34.01 21.70 -4.12
CA ALA A 168 -34.86 22.81 -3.70
C ALA A 168 -36.09 23.03 -4.59
N PHE A 169 -35.98 22.76 -5.90
CA PHE A 169 -37.04 22.94 -6.91
C PHE A 169 -37.23 21.71 -7.81
N THR A 170 -36.94 20.50 -7.31
CA THR A 170 -37.17 19.25 -8.04
C THR A 170 -38.67 18.92 -8.13
N ASP A 171 -39.09 18.24 -9.20
CA ASP A 171 -40.48 17.83 -9.47
C ASP A 171 -41.45 19.01 -9.47
N THR A 172 -41.07 20.07 -10.19
CA THR A 172 -41.91 21.26 -10.40
C THR A 172 -42.39 21.31 -11.85
N ALA A 173 -43.19 22.31 -12.23
CA ALA A 173 -43.51 22.60 -13.63
C ALA A 173 -42.58 23.68 -14.24
N ILE A 174 -41.46 23.98 -13.58
CA ILE A 174 -40.49 24.98 -14.04
C ILE A 174 -39.78 24.46 -15.30
N ILE A 175 -39.92 25.20 -16.40
CA ILE A 175 -39.21 24.92 -17.67
C ILE A 175 -38.06 25.89 -17.93
N SER A 176 -38.11 27.06 -17.30
CA SER A 176 -37.09 28.10 -17.41
C SER A 176 -36.84 28.78 -16.07
N PHE A 177 -35.57 28.98 -15.71
CA PHE A 177 -35.19 29.56 -14.43
C PHE A 177 -34.16 30.69 -14.61
N GLN A 178 -34.34 31.80 -13.91
CA GLN A 178 -33.37 32.89 -13.87
C GLN A 178 -32.60 32.85 -12.54
N ILE A 179 -31.28 32.71 -12.63
CA ILE A 179 -30.39 32.69 -11.48
C ILE A 179 -30.19 34.11 -10.96
N PRO A 180 -30.47 34.40 -9.67
CA PRO A 180 -30.38 35.75 -9.12
C PRO A 180 -28.93 36.21 -8.87
N GLU A 181 -28.78 37.47 -8.47
CA GLU A 181 -27.56 38.27 -8.46
C GLU A 181 -26.39 37.67 -7.67
N LYS A 182 -26.66 37.15 -6.47
CA LYS A 182 -25.62 36.67 -5.54
C LYS A 182 -25.41 35.17 -5.54
N VAL A 183 -26.13 34.42 -6.38
CA VAL A 183 -25.95 32.96 -6.46
C VAL A 183 -24.60 32.69 -7.13
N SER A 184 -23.71 32.04 -6.37
CA SER A 184 -22.36 31.70 -6.82
C SER A 184 -22.15 30.21 -7.06
N LYS A 185 -23.12 29.38 -6.66
CA LYS A 185 -23.07 27.92 -6.79
C LYS A 185 -24.44 27.35 -7.07
N VAL A 186 -24.49 26.39 -7.98
CA VAL A 186 -25.68 25.58 -8.29
C VAL A 186 -25.26 24.12 -8.21
N ASP A 187 -25.88 23.35 -7.34
CA ASP A 187 -25.77 21.89 -7.36
C ASP A 187 -26.70 21.35 -8.44
N GLY A 188 -26.22 20.42 -9.26
CA GLY A 188 -27.02 19.94 -10.38
C GLY A 188 -28.29 19.20 -9.98
N ILE A 189 -28.38 18.73 -8.74
CA ILE A 189 -29.57 18.08 -8.22
C ILE A 189 -30.68 19.06 -7.82
N ALA A 190 -30.42 20.38 -7.75
CA ALA A 190 -31.42 21.37 -7.34
C ALA A 190 -32.70 21.39 -8.22
N PHE A 191 -32.60 20.84 -9.44
CA PHE A 191 -33.64 20.82 -10.47
C PHE A 191 -33.79 19.42 -11.12
N SER A 192 -33.70 18.36 -10.33
CA SER A 192 -33.53 16.98 -10.79
C SER A 192 -34.80 16.29 -11.35
N ASP A 193 -35.44 16.88 -12.36
CA ASP A 193 -36.68 16.33 -12.98
C ASP A 193 -36.69 16.35 -14.52
N LYS A 194 -35.56 16.69 -15.15
CA LYS A 194 -35.36 16.80 -16.61
C LYS A 194 -36.26 17.83 -17.32
N LYS A 195 -37.05 18.64 -16.60
CA LYS A 195 -38.00 19.59 -17.21
C LYS A 195 -37.38 20.92 -17.58
N ILE A 196 -36.33 21.34 -16.86
CA ILE A 196 -35.67 22.60 -17.19
C ILE A 196 -34.89 22.47 -18.51
N ILE A 197 -35.32 23.27 -19.48
CA ILE A 197 -34.71 23.35 -20.81
C ILE A 197 -33.93 24.65 -20.99
N LYS A 198 -34.10 25.66 -20.11
CA LYS A 198 -33.46 26.97 -20.26
C LYS A 198 -33.09 27.60 -18.92
N PHE A 199 -31.83 28.00 -18.80
CA PHE A 199 -31.40 28.92 -17.76
C PHE A 199 -31.09 30.30 -18.33
N THR A 200 -31.27 31.31 -17.49
CA THR A 200 -30.70 32.65 -17.67
C THR A 200 -30.05 33.07 -16.37
N VAL A 201 -29.17 34.06 -16.43
CA VAL A 201 -28.50 34.61 -15.27
C VAL A 201 -28.87 36.09 -15.20
N HIS A 202 -29.14 36.60 -14.00
CA HIS A 202 -29.39 38.03 -13.79
C HIS A 202 -28.18 38.85 -14.28
N PRO A 203 -28.37 39.99 -14.97
CA PRO A 203 -27.26 40.79 -15.49
C PRO A 203 -26.21 41.19 -14.44
N ASN A 204 -26.63 41.39 -13.19
CA ASN A 204 -25.76 41.77 -12.07
C ASN A 204 -25.07 40.58 -11.38
N ASN A 205 -25.24 39.35 -11.88
CA ASN A 205 -24.53 38.19 -11.32
C ASN A 205 -23.07 38.14 -11.83
N ASN A 206 -22.15 38.25 -10.88
CA ASN A 206 -20.72 38.28 -11.13
C ASN A 206 -20.03 36.92 -10.97
N TYR A 207 -20.78 35.87 -10.62
CA TYR A 207 -20.23 34.56 -10.26
C TYR A 207 -20.46 33.49 -11.31
N LEU A 208 -21.57 33.58 -12.05
CA LEU A 208 -22.03 32.53 -12.97
C LEU A 208 -22.26 33.08 -14.38
N ILE A 209 -22.19 32.17 -15.34
CA ILE A 209 -22.55 32.42 -16.73
C ILE A 209 -23.30 31.21 -17.28
N VAL A 210 -24.25 31.46 -18.20
CA VAL A 210 -24.94 30.40 -18.93
C VAL A 210 -24.53 30.45 -20.39
N LYS A 211 -24.02 29.33 -20.90
CA LYS A 211 -23.65 29.12 -22.30
C LYS A 211 -24.03 27.71 -22.70
N ASP A 212 -24.47 27.52 -23.94
CA ASP A 212 -24.74 26.18 -24.52
C ASP A 212 -25.58 25.26 -23.64
N TYR A 213 -26.61 25.84 -23.01
CA TYR A 213 -27.54 25.15 -22.10
C TYR A 213 -26.88 24.58 -20.83
N ALA A 214 -25.80 25.21 -20.37
CA ALA A 214 -25.09 24.84 -19.15
C ALA A 214 -24.77 26.05 -18.28
N ILE A 215 -24.63 25.80 -16.98
CA ILE A 215 -24.25 26.78 -15.96
C ILE A 215 -22.77 26.58 -15.64
N TYR A 216 -21.99 27.65 -15.76
CA TYR A 216 -20.57 27.67 -15.43
C TYR A 216 -20.25 28.72 -14.37
N SER A 217 -19.08 28.59 -13.73
CA SER A 217 -18.44 29.72 -13.07
C SER A 217 -18.14 30.85 -14.07
N LYS A 218 -17.99 32.09 -13.59
CA LYS A 218 -17.77 33.28 -14.43
C LYS A 218 -16.53 33.15 -15.32
N ASN A 219 -15.49 32.49 -14.81
CA ASN A 219 -14.25 32.21 -15.52
C ASN A 219 -14.27 30.87 -16.30
N GLU A 220 -15.41 30.18 -16.35
CA GLU A 220 -15.64 28.94 -17.11
C GLU A 220 -14.81 27.74 -16.65
N SER A 221 -14.19 27.81 -15.47
CA SER A 221 -13.39 26.72 -14.90
C SER A 221 -14.21 25.60 -14.24
N ILE A 222 -15.43 25.90 -13.77
CA ILE A 222 -16.32 24.93 -13.14
C ILE A 222 -17.60 24.82 -13.98
N LEU A 223 -17.94 23.59 -14.38
CA LEU A 223 -19.21 23.25 -14.98
C LEU A 223 -20.16 22.74 -13.88
N PHE A 224 -21.20 23.50 -13.55
CA PHE A 224 -22.10 23.21 -12.43
C PHE A 224 -23.30 22.34 -12.82
N PHE A 225 -23.87 22.56 -14.00
CA PHE A 225 -25.10 21.90 -14.43
C PHE A 225 -25.24 21.94 -15.94
N ILE A 226 -25.85 20.90 -16.51
CA ILE A 226 -26.25 20.86 -17.92
C ILE A 226 -27.77 20.59 -18.04
N CYS A 227 -28.47 21.37 -18.86
CA CYS A 227 -29.85 21.05 -19.21
C CYS A 227 -29.91 19.74 -20.01
N ASN A 228 -31.10 19.12 -20.01
CA ASN A 228 -31.34 17.88 -20.73
C ASN A 228 -31.14 18.05 -22.25
N LYS A 229 -30.05 17.49 -22.79
CA LYS A 229 -29.77 17.41 -24.23
C LYS A 229 -29.02 16.12 -24.58
N PRO A 230 -29.14 15.61 -25.83
CA PRO A 230 -28.62 14.28 -26.20
C PRO A 230 -27.08 14.17 -26.30
N GLY A 231 -26.34 15.28 -26.20
CA GLY A 231 -24.88 15.30 -26.30
C GLY A 231 -24.28 16.59 -25.77
N TYR A 232 -23.05 16.52 -25.23
CA TYR A 232 -22.34 17.66 -24.66
C TYR A 232 -20.83 17.51 -24.86
N GLU A 233 -20.17 18.56 -25.32
CA GLU A 233 -18.70 18.65 -25.36
C GLU A 233 -18.25 19.57 -24.24
N ILE A 234 -17.36 19.06 -23.38
CA ILE A 234 -16.83 19.83 -22.24
C ILE A 234 -15.74 20.77 -22.78
N PRO A 235 -15.88 22.11 -22.62
CA PRO A 235 -14.85 23.04 -23.10
C PRO A 235 -13.52 22.87 -22.37
N ASN A 236 -12.42 23.19 -23.06
CA ASN A 236 -11.06 23.10 -22.50
C ASN A 236 -10.79 24.06 -21.34
N SER A 237 -11.63 25.08 -21.12
CA SER A 237 -11.56 25.96 -19.96
C SER A 237 -11.95 25.27 -18.66
N VAL A 238 -12.72 24.18 -18.72
CA VAL A 238 -13.24 23.47 -17.54
C VAL A 238 -12.13 22.66 -16.88
N THR A 239 -11.88 22.95 -15.60
CA THR A 239 -10.99 22.19 -14.74
C THR A 239 -11.75 21.32 -13.74
N THR A 240 -13.04 21.60 -13.50
CA THR A 240 -13.87 20.88 -12.53
C THR A 240 -15.28 20.61 -13.06
N ILE A 241 -15.71 19.35 -12.97
CA ILE A 241 -17.11 18.96 -13.17
C ILE A 241 -17.78 18.90 -11.81
N GLY A 242 -18.79 19.74 -11.59
CA GLY A 242 -19.50 19.90 -10.34
C GLY A 242 -20.35 18.69 -9.95
N ALA A 243 -20.79 18.67 -8.69
CA ALA A 243 -21.61 17.59 -8.17
C ALA A 243 -22.95 17.53 -8.91
N HIS A 244 -23.39 16.32 -9.25
CA HIS A 244 -24.65 16.09 -9.99
C HIS A 244 -24.74 16.84 -11.33
N CYS A 245 -23.63 17.30 -11.90
CA CYS A 245 -23.62 18.17 -13.07
C CYS A 245 -24.40 17.60 -14.28
N PHE A 246 -24.25 16.31 -14.53
CA PHE A 246 -24.93 15.54 -15.57
C PHE A 246 -25.99 14.61 -14.98
N TYR A 247 -26.44 14.84 -13.74
CA TYR A 247 -27.41 13.98 -13.08
C TYR A 247 -28.62 13.73 -13.98
N GLU A 248 -28.97 12.45 -14.14
CA GLU A 248 -30.12 12.02 -14.94
C GLU A 248 -30.07 12.38 -16.44
N SER A 249 -28.91 12.81 -16.96
CA SER A 249 -28.76 13.28 -18.33
C SER A 249 -28.98 12.18 -19.38
N SER A 250 -29.49 12.60 -20.56
CA SER A 250 -29.73 11.74 -21.73
C SER A 250 -28.50 11.55 -22.63
N ILE A 251 -27.32 12.03 -22.21
CA ILE A 251 -26.08 11.85 -22.97
C ILE A 251 -25.74 10.37 -23.16
N LYS A 252 -25.29 10.02 -24.38
CA LYS A 252 -24.88 8.65 -24.72
C LYS A 252 -23.39 8.40 -24.57
N THR A 253 -22.58 9.42 -24.80
CA THR A 253 -21.13 9.35 -24.72
C THR A 253 -20.59 10.65 -24.17
N ILE A 254 -19.49 10.59 -23.42
CA ILE A 254 -18.81 11.79 -22.95
C ILE A 254 -17.29 11.59 -23.00
N THR A 255 -16.59 12.63 -23.44
CA THR A 255 -15.14 12.72 -23.39
C THR A 255 -14.77 13.75 -22.33
N ILE A 256 -13.97 13.35 -21.35
CA ILE A 256 -13.43 14.20 -20.28
C ILE A 256 -12.07 14.74 -20.75
N PRO A 257 -11.94 16.05 -21.06
CA PRO A 257 -10.69 16.64 -21.53
C PRO A 257 -9.56 16.56 -20.50
N ALA A 258 -8.31 16.58 -20.96
CA ALA A 258 -7.13 16.48 -20.10
C ALA A 258 -6.96 17.65 -19.11
N ASN A 259 -7.62 18.78 -19.36
CA ASN A 259 -7.63 19.95 -18.49
C ASN A 259 -8.55 19.78 -17.27
N VAL A 260 -9.54 18.88 -17.34
CA VAL A 260 -10.35 18.53 -16.18
C VAL A 260 -9.43 17.82 -15.19
N LYS A 261 -9.35 18.33 -13.97
CA LYS A 261 -8.57 17.76 -12.87
C LYS A 261 -9.44 17.18 -11.78
N ARG A 262 -10.72 17.58 -11.73
CA ARG A 262 -11.62 17.20 -10.64
C ARG A 262 -13.01 16.87 -11.16
N ILE A 263 -13.54 15.74 -10.70
CA ILE A 263 -14.95 15.37 -10.89
C ILE A 263 -15.55 15.19 -9.49
N GLU A 264 -16.56 15.98 -9.16
CA GLU A 264 -17.24 15.91 -7.87
C GLU A 264 -18.22 14.72 -7.79
N ASN A 265 -18.76 14.51 -6.59
CA ASN A 265 -19.65 13.39 -6.29
C ASN A 265 -20.85 13.33 -7.23
N ALA A 266 -21.22 12.12 -7.64
CA ALA A 266 -22.42 11.84 -8.42
C ALA A 266 -22.56 12.66 -9.72
N ALA A 267 -21.44 13.14 -10.28
CA ALA A 267 -21.44 14.02 -11.45
C ALA A 267 -22.20 13.45 -12.65
N PHE A 268 -22.20 12.13 -12.87
CA PHE A 268 -22.94 11.43 -13.92
C PHE A 268 -23.93 10.41 -13.33
N TYR A 269 -24.42 10.64 -12.12
CA TYR A 269 -25.35 9.72 -11.48
C TYR A 269 -26.68 9.63 -12.25
N ASP A 270 -27.21 8.41 -12.37
CA ASP A 270 -28.45 8.08 -13.09
C ASP A 270 -28.48 8.53 -14.56
N CYS A 271 -27.31 8.68 -15.20
CA CYS A 271 -27.17 8.82 -16.65
C CYS A 271 -27.49 7.48 -17.35
N THR A 272 -28.74 7.02 -17.29
CA THR A 272 -29.16 5.72 -17.82
C THR A 272 -28.99 5.58 -19.34
N SER A 273 -28.76 6.67 -20.08
CA SER A 273 -28.45 6.61 -21.52
C SER A 273 -26.96 6.52 -21.83
N LEU A 274 -26.08 6.70 -20.84
CA LEU A 274 -24.63 6.77 -21.03
C LEU A 274 -24.06 5.37 -21.32
N ILE A 275 -23.38 5.25 -22.45
CA ILE A 275 -22.81 4.01 -22.96
C ILE A 275 -21.28 4.02 -22.83
N ASN A 276 -20.62 5.12 -23.20
CA ASN A 276 -19.16 5.22 -23.21
C ASN A 276 -18.65 6.48 -22.52
N VAL A 277 -17.56 6.33 -21.76
CA VAL A 277 -16.81 7.43 -21.14
C VAL A 277 -15.35 7.33 -21.57
N THR A 278 -14.75 8.44 -21.97
CA THR A 278 -13.32 8.51 -22.32
C THR A 278 -12.63 9.59 -21.50
N PHE A 279 -11.54 9.24 -20.81
CA PHE A 279 -10.67 10.18 -20.09
C PHE A 279 -9.43 10.49 -20.95
N LEU A 280 -9.17 11.78 -21.22
CA LEU A 280 -8.00 12.21 -22.02
C LEU A 280 -6.78 12.59 -21.18
N GLY A 281 -6.91 12.69 -19.86
CA GLY A 281 -5.81 12.99 -18.95
C GLY A 281 -6.11 12.55 -17.52
N PRO A 282 -5.12 12.61 -16.62
CA PRO A 282 -5.29 12.19 -15.24
C PRO A 282 -6.09 13.21 -14.44
N LEU A 283 -6.83 12.71 -13.44
CA LEU A 283 -7.58 13.49 -12.47
C LEU A 283 -6.85 13.49 -11.12
N ASP A 284 -6.91 14.63 -10.44
CA ASP A 284 -6.44 14.79 -9.05
C ASP A 284 -7.49 14.25 -8.06
N TYR A 285 -8.78 14.27 -8.45
CA TYR A 285 -9.88 13.78 -7.62
C TYR A 285 -11.08 13.30 -8.45
N ILE A 286 -11.63 12.18 -8.01
CA ILE A 286 -12.90 11.61 -8.47
C ILE A 286 -13.79 11.39 -7.26
N GLY A 287 -14.97 11.98 -7.26
CA GLY A 287 -15.94 11.87 -6.19
C GLY A 287 -16.60 10.49 -6.10
N ASP A 288 -17.39 10.31 -5.04
CA ASP A 288 -18.16 9.10 -4.82
C ASP A 288 -19.33 9.01 -5.81
N ASP A 289 -19.70 7.78 -6.19
CA ASP A 289 -20.89 7.48 -7.01
C ASP A 289 -20.94 8.23 -8.35
N VAL A 290 -19.79 8.62 -8.92
CA VAL A 290 -19.71 9.42 -10.16
C VAL A 290 -20.54 8.81 -11.30
N PHE A 291 -20.56 7.48 -11.44
CA PHE A 291 -21.40 6.75 -12.40
C PHE A 291 -22.50 5.91 -11.75
N GLY A 292 -22.87 6.23 -10.50
CA GLY A 292 -23.94 5.53 -9.79
C GLY A 292 -25.22 5.50 -10.62
N SER A 293 -25.95 4.38 -10.60
CA SER A 293 -27.18 4.18 -11.36
C SER A 293 -27.10 4.31 -12.90
N SER A 294 -25.90 4.44 -13.48
CA SER A 294 -25.70 4.49 -14.94
C SER A 294 -25.60 3.07 -15.55
N TYR A 295 -26.70 2.32 -15.47
CA TYR A 295 -26.72 0.86 -15.71
C TYR A 295 -26.37 0.41 -17.15
N ASN A 296 -26.50 1.30 -18.13
CA ASN A 296 -26.21 1.01 -19.54
C ASN A 296 -24.76 1.31 -19.95
N LEU A 297 -23.90 1.72 -19.01
CA LEU A 297 -22.49 1.98 -19.29
C LEU A 297 -21.78 0.69 -19.70
N LYS A 298 -21.20 0.70 -20.90
CA LYS A 298 -20.52 -0.45 -21.52
C LYS A 298 -19.01 -0.30 -21.54
N LEU A 299 -18.49 0.92 -21.65
CA LEU A 299 -17.05 1.13 -21.79
C LEU A 299 -16.57 2.39 -21.06
N ILE A 300 -15.49 2.24 -20.30
CA ILE A 300 -14.70 3.34 -19.78
C ILE A 300 -13.27 3.22 -20.32
N ILE A 301 -12.79 4.26 -20.99
CA ILE A 301 -11.44 4.34 -21.54
C ILE A 301 -10.61 5.27 -20.65
N PHE A 302 -9.57 4.73 -20.04
CA PHE A 302 -8.63 5.47 -19.18
C PHE A 302 -7.52 6.14 -20.02
N PRO A 303 -6.88 7.20 -19.50
CA PRO A 303 -5.86 7.92 -20.24
C PRO A 303 -4.55 7.12 -20.31
N ASN A 304 -3.68 7.48 -21.25
CA ASN A 304 -2.33 6.93 -21.36
C ASN A 304 -1.34 7.58 -20.37
N SER A 305 -1.71 7.62 -19.09
CA SER A 305 -0.96 8.25 -18.01
C SER A 305 -1.40 7.69 -16.66
N PRO A 306 -0.55 7.73 -15.61
CA PRO A 306 -0.95 7.31 -14.26
C PRO A 306 -2.16 8.11 -13.77
N MET A 307 -3.16 7.41 -13.25
CA MET A 307 -4.39 7.99 -12.71
C MET A 307 -4.79 7.22 -11.44
N SER A 308 -5.44 7.91 -10.51
CA SER A 308 -6.02 7.28 -9.32
C SER A 308 -7.52 7.58 -9.24
N VAL A 309 -8.32 6.56 -8.96
CA VAL A 309 -9.75 6.67 -8.70
C VAL A 309 -9.97 6.75 -7.20
N THR A 310 -10.27 7.95 -6.71
CA THR A 310 -10.39 8.22 -5.26
C THR A 310 -11.74 7.88 -4.66
N GLY A 311 -12.81 8.00 -5.46
CA GLY A 311 -14.18 7.85 -4.99
C GLY A 311 -14.62 6.39 -4.88
N SER A 312 -15.57 6.13 -3.98
CA SER A 312 -16.26 4.85 -3.89
C SER A 312 -17.28 4.66 -5.02
N ASN A 313 -17.63 3.41 -5.30
CA ASN A 313 -18.69 3.04 -6.26
C ASN A 313 -18.47 3.58 -7.69
N PHE A 314 -17.22 3.76 -8.11
CA PHE A 314 -16.89 4.11 -9.49
C PHE A 314 -17.42 3.06 -10.48
N VAL A 315 -17.29 1.77 -10.12
CA VAL A 315 -18.07 0.68 -10.72
C VAL A 315 -18.99 0.10 -9.66
N SER A 316 -20.29 0.36 -9.79
CA SER A 316 -21.32 -0.12 -8.87
C SER A 316 -21.82 -1.52 -9.24
N THR A 317 -22.46 -2.20 -8.28
CA THR A 317 -22.96 -3.59 -8.45
C THR A 317 -23.90 -3.77 -9.64
N PRO A 318 -24.81 -2.85 -10.01
CA PRO A 318 -25.75 -3.10 -11.09
C PRO A 318 -25.18 -2.78 -12.49
N MET A 319 -23.91 -2.35 -12.59
CA MET A 319 -23.20 -2.09 -13.85
C MET A 319 -22.61 -3.39 -14.42
N TYR A 320 -23.46 -4.32 -14.87
CA TYR A 320 -23.01 -5.65 -15.30
C TYR A 320 -22.26 -5.66 -16.64
N SER A 321 -22.58 -4.73 -17.53
CA SER A 321 -22.05 -4.72 -18.91
C SER A 321 -20.77 -3.90 -19.11
N VAL A 322 -20.34 -3.16 -18.08
CA VAL A 322 -19.19 -2.25 -18.20
C VAL A 322 -17.87 -3.02 -18.34
N LYS A 323 -17.03 -2.55 -19.26
CA LYS A 323 -15.65 -2.94 -19.47
C LYS A 323 -14.74 -1.73 -19.27
N LEU A 324 -13.59 -1.93 -18.65
CA LEU A 324 -12.57 -0.89 -18.45
C LEU A 324 -11.38 -1.12 -19.39
N LEU A 325 -10.89 -0.08 -20.05
CA LEU A 325 -9.75 -0.16 -20.96
C LEU A 325 -8.60 0.72 -20.47
N PHE A 326 -7.43 0.10 -20.30
CA PHE A 326 -6.24 0.70 -19.74
C PHE A 326 -5.06 0.58 -20.71
N THR A 327 -4.37 1.68 -20.93
CA THR A 327 -3.05 1.73 -21.58
C THR A 327 -1.92 1.96 -20.57
N TYR A 328 -2.27 2.41 -19.36
CA TYR A 328 -1.36 2.62 -18.24
C TYR A 328 -2.03 2.13 -16.93
N LYS A 329 -1.22 1.75 -15.94
CA LYS A 329 -1.72 1.33 -14.62
C LYS A 329 -2.52 2.45 -13.95
N THR A 330 -3.76 2.14 -13.54
CA THR A 330 -4.63 3.03 -12.78
C THR A 330 -4.84 2.45 -11.39
N LEU A 331 -4.68 3.28 -10.36
CA LEU A 331 -4.88 2.85 -8.97
C LEU A 331 -6.32 3.10 -8.54
N PHE A 332 -6.87 2.20 -7.74
CA PHE A 332 -8.23 2.27 -7.23
C PHE A 332 -8.23 2.29 -5.70
N ASN A 333 -9.17 3.03 -5.11
CA ASN A 333 -9.36 2.99 -3.67
C ASN A 333 -9.91 1.62 -3.29
N SER A 334 -9.29 0.98 -2.29
CA SER A 334 -9.84 -0.19 -1.63
C SER A 334 -9.61 -0.07 -0.14
N ASP A 335 -10.66 0.32 0.57
CA ASP A 335 -10.65 0.57 2.01
C ASP A 335 -11.68 -0.35 2.69
N SER A 336 -11.21 -1.51 3.12
CA SER A 336 -12.01 -2.52 3.81
C SER A 336 -12.14 -2.27 5.33
N PHE A 337 -11.96 -1.03 5.81
CA PHE A 337 -12.02 -0.69 7.25
C PHE A 337 -13.46 -0.46 7.75
N VAL A 338 -14.39 -0.04 6.89
CA VAL A 338 -15.74 0.36 7.32
C VAL A 338 -16.73 -0.81 7.20
N ILE A 339 -17.12 -1.37 8.35
CA ILE A 339 -18.02 -2.54 8.48
C ILE A 339 -19.43 -2.25 7.93
N LEU A 340 -19.81 -0.97 7.80
CA LEU A 340 -21.19 -0.58 7.46
C LEU A 340 -21.40 -0.23 5.98
N PHE A 341 -20.37 0.22 5.25
CA PHE A 341 -20.43 0.52 3.81
C PHE A 341 -19.02 0.40 3.21
N SER A 342 -18.82 -0.46 2.21
CA SER A 342 -17.55 -0.55 1.47
C SER A 342 -17.27 0.81 0.79
N ARG A 343 -16.05 1.34 0.97
CA ARG A 343 -15.55 2.51 0.25
C ARG A 343 -14.74 2.12 -0.99
N ASP A 344 -14.85 0.88 -1.45
CA ASP A 344 -14.11 0.39 -2.62
C ASP A 344 -14.59 1.11 -3.89
N SER A 345 -13.66 1.45 -4.79
CA SER A 345 -14.03 2.04 -6.08
C SER A 345 -14.68 1.00 -7.01
N ILE A 346 -14.32 -0.28 -6.87
CA ILE A 346 -14.84 -1.40 -7.65
C ILE A 346 -15.69 -2.28 -6.74
N GLN A 347 -16.99 -2.39 -7.02
CA GLN A 347 -17.91 -3.16 -6.17
C GLN A 347 -18.17 -4.59 -6.69
N ARG A 348 -17.64 -4.94 -7.87
CA ARG A 348 -17.84 -6.25 -8.50
C ARG A 348 -16.69 -6.61 -9.45
N ASN A 349 -16.50 -7.91 -9.72
CA ASN A 349 -15.54 -8.40 -10.72
C ASN A 349 -15.85 -7.83 -12.11
N THR A 350 -15.02 -6.91 -12.60
CA THR A 350 -15.31 -6.12 -13.81
C THR A 350 -14.33 -6.49 -14.92
N LYS A 351 -14.81 -6.67 -16.16
CA LYS A 351 -13.95 -7.00 -17.29
C LYS A 351 -12.99 -5.85 -17.60
N VAL A 352 -11.73 -6.17 -17.85
CA VAL A 352 -10.71 -5.17 -18.20
C VAL A 352 -9.96 -5.57 -19.47
N SER A 353 -9.39 -4.59 -20.16
CA SER A 353 -8.36 -4.81 -21.18
C SER A 353 -7.18 -3.92 -20.87
N ILE A 354 -5.99 -4.51 -20.79
CA ILE A 354 -4.76 -3.84 -20.38
C ILE A 354 -3.74 -4.04 -21.49
N SER A 355 -3.42 -2.98 -22.22
CA SER A 355 -2.71 -3.09 -23.51
C SER A 355 -1.29 -3.65 -23.39
N TYR A 356 -0.63 -3.49 -22.24
CA TYR A 356 0.75 -3.96 -22.04
C TYR A 356 0.85 -5.36 -21.43
N LEU A 357 -0.27 -5.94 -20.96
CA LEU A 357 -0.28 -7.33 -20.47
C LEU A 357 -0.52 -8.33 -21.61
N ASN A 358 -1.18 -7.92 -22.70
CA ASN A 358 -1.51 -8.79 -23.85
C ASN A 358 -2.30 -10.07 -23.49
N GLU A 359 -2.98 -10.09 -22.34
CA GLU A 359 -3.79 -11.23 -21.90
C GLU A 359 -5.28 -11.01 -22.22
N PRO A 360 -5.96 -12.02 -22.81
CA PRO A 360 -7.40 -11.96 -23.02
C PRO A 360 -8.15 -12.18 -21.70
N ASP A 361 -9.40 -11.72 -21.65
CA ASP A 361 -10.35 -12.04 -20.58
C ASP A 361 -9.87 -11.75 -19.15
N LEU A 362 -9.20 -10.61 -18.96
CA LEU A 362 -8.85 -10.11 -17.64
C LEU A 362 -10.06 -9.50 -16.92
N ILE A 363 -10.01 -9.56 -15.59
CA ILE A 363 -10.92 -8.87 -14.69
C ILE A 363 -10.16 -8.06 -13.65
N ILE A 364 -10.79 -7.02 -13.10
CA ILE A 364 -10.42 -6.40 -11.84
C ILE A 364 -11.44 -6.81 -10.77
N THR A 365 -10.97 -7.32 -9.63
CA THR A 365 -11.83 -7.68 -8.49
C THR A 365 -12.10 -6.48 -7.58
N PRO A 366 -13.07 -6.56 -6.65
CA PRO A 366 -13.29 -5.52 -5.63
C PRO A 366 -12.03 -5.20 -4.80
N SER A 367 -11.20 -6.21 -4.53
CA SER A 367 -9.89 -6.02 -3.89
C SER A 367 -8.81 -5.50 -4.84
N CYS A 368 -9.16 -5.00 -6.02
CA CYS A 368 -8.26 -4.45 -7.02
C CYS A 368 -7.16 -5.42 -7.51
N LEU A 369 -7.46 -6.72 -7.54
CA LEU A 369 -6.61 -7.71 -8.19
C LEU A 369 -6.94 -7.76 -9.68
N ILE A 370 -5.92 -7.62 -10.53
CA ILE A 370 -6.01 -7.95 -11.94
C ILE A 370 -5.78 -9.45 -12.08
N MET A 371 -6.80 -10.16 -12.57
CA MET A 371 -6.83 -11.61 -12.65
C MET A 371 -7.33 -12.08 -14.02
N ASP A 372 -7.04 -13.32 -14.38
CA ASP A 372 -7.79 -14.01 -15.43
C ASP A 372 -9.26 -14.20 -15.02
N SER A 373 -10.14 -14.42 -15.99
CA SER A 373 -11.58 -14.61 -15.73
C SER A 373 -11.89 -15.82 -14.82
N TRP A 374 -11.03 -16.85 -14.80
CA TRP A 374 -11.14 -17.99 -13.89
C TRP A 374 -10.59 -17.74 -12.49
N GLN A 375 -9.99 -16.56 -12.25
CA GLN A 375 -9.39 -16.16 -10.97
C GLN A 375 -8.32 -17.16 -10.46
N THR A 376 -7.54 -17.70 -11.39
CA THR A 376 -6.45 -18.65 -11.10
C THR A 376 -5.08 -18.00 -11.10
N MET A 377 -4.93 -16.83 -11.73
CA MET A 377 -3.67 -16.09 -11.82
C MET A 377 -3.88 -14.63 -11.41
N ILE A 378 -2.98 -14.12 -10.56
CA ILE A 378 -2.91 -12.70 -10.25
C ILE A 378 -1.81 -12.09 -11.12
N TYR A 379 -2.17 -11.18 -12.01
CA TYR A 379 -1.23 -10.47 -12.88
C TYR A 379 -0.65 -9.24 -12.22
N GLU A 380 -1.52 -8.40 -11.62
CA GLU A 380 -1.13 -7.16 -10.96
C GLU A 380 -2.08 -6.81 -9.82
N TYR A 381 -1.60 -5.98 -8.88
CA TYR A 381 -2.37 -5.41 -7.79
C TYR A 381 -2.42 -3.89 -7.88
N TRP A 382 -3.64 -3.34 -7.94
CA TRP A 382 -3.93 -1.95 -8.31
C TRP A 382 -4.59 -1.13 -7.19
N ALA A 383 -4.50 -1.56 -5.93
CA ALA A 383 -4.94 -0.73 -4.80
C ALA A 383 -3.84 0.22 -4.30
N TYR A 384 -4.21 1.38 -3.75
CA TYR A 384 -3.25 2.31 -3.11
C TYR A 384 -3.49 2.61 -1.62
N ASN A 385 -4.73 2.43 -1.13
CA ASN A 385 -5.14 2.68 0.26
C ASN A 385 -5.55 1.40 1.02
N SER A 386 -5.04 0.25 0.58
CA SER A 386 -5.41 -1.04 1.17
C SER A 386 -4.39 -1.52 2.19
N TYR A 387 -4.87 -1.85 3.39
CA TYR A 387 -4.04 -2.40 4.47
C TYR A 387 -3.93 -3.92 4.41
N ARG A 388 -4.96 -4.59 3.86
CA ARG A 388 -5.06 -6.04 3.85
C ARG A 388 -5.68 -6.57 2.57
N ILE A 389 -5.29 -7.78 2.21
CA ILE A 389 -5.87 -8.51 1.09
C ILE A 389 -6.09 -9.96 1.46
N THR A 390 -7.19 -10.54 0.98
CA THR A 390 -7.41 -11.98 1.02
C THR A 390 -7.26 -12.55 -0.37
N ILE A 391 -6.27 -13.42 -0.57
CA ILE A 391 -6.04 -14.12 -1.83
C ILE A 391 -7.07 -15.27 -1.97
N PRO A 392 -7.88 -15.29 -3.04
CA PRO A 392 -8.91 -16.33 -3.24
C PRO A 392 -8.34 -17.74 -3.38
N LYS A 393 -9.12 -18.75 -2.98
CA LYS A 393 -8.72 -20.17 -3.01
C LYS A 393 -8.35 -20.67 -4.40
N SER A 394 -8.98 -20.12 -5.44
CA SER A 394 -8.78 -20.52 -6.83
C SER A 394 -7.40 -20.11 -7.39
N VAL A 395 -6.71 -19.18 -6.72
CA VAL A 395 -5.41 -18.69 -7.18
C VAL A 395 -4.38 -19.80 -7.07
N THR A 396 -3.80 -20.15 -8.20
CA THR A 396 -2.71 -21.13 -8.33
C THR A 396 -1.37 -20.46 -8.56
N LYS A 397 -1.37 -19.21 -9.04
CA LYS A 397 -0.16 -18.50 -9.45
C LYS A 397 -0.24 -17.00 -9.19
N ILE A 398 0.82 -16.46 -8.59
CA ILE A 398 1.09 -15.02 -8.51
C ILE A 398 2.17 -14.70 -9.54
N LYS A 399 1.82 -13.87 -10.53
CA LYS A 399 2.68 -13.60 -11.69
C LYS A 399 3.85 -12.68 -11.34
N VAL A 400 4.79 -12.61 -12.29
CA VAL A 400 5.94 -11.72 -12.23
C VAL A 400 5.50 -10.29 -11.88
N LYS A 401 6.13 -9.70 -10.87
CA LYS A 401 5.88 -8.32 -10.41
C LYS A 401 4.45 -7.99 -9.97
N ALA A 402 3.60 -8.98 -9.71
CA ALA A 402 2.18 -8.75 -9.43
C ALA A 402 1.90 -7.76 -8.30
N PHE A 403 2.72 -7.78 -7.25
CA PHE A 403 2.67 -6.86 -6.11
C PHE A 403 3.91 -5.96 -6.02
N GLU A 404 4.76 -5.86 -7.05
CA GLU A 404 5.98 -5.04 -7.00
C GLU A 404 5.66 -3.60 -6.56
N ASN A 405 6.44 -3.08 -5.59
CA ASN A 405 6.26 -1.76 -4.96
C ASN A 405 4.91 -1.55 -4.23
N SER A 406 4.14 -2.60 -3.95
CA SER A 406 2.87 -2.48 -3.25
C SER A 406 3.05 -2.00 -1.80
N THR A 407 2.09 -1.20 -1.33
CA THR A 407 1.98 -0.73 0.05
C THR A 407 1.17 -1.68 0.94
N ILE A 408 0.84 -2.89 0.46
CA ILE A 408 0.08 -3.88 1.22
C ILE A 408 0.80 -4.25 2.52
N THR A 409 0.05 -4.34 3.62
CA THR A 409 0.62 -4.64 4.96
C THR A 409 0.35 -6.09 5.36
N ASN A 410 -0.85 -6.59 5.09
CA ASN A 410 -1.30 -7.92 5.49
C ASN A 410 -1.83 -8.71 4.30
N ILE A 411 -1.33 -9.93 4.13
CA ILE A 411 -1.82 -10.88 3.12
C ILE A 411 -2.41 -12.07 3.87
N TYR A 412 -3.69 -12.32 3.60
CA TYR A 412 -4.43 -13.47 4.08
C TYR A 412 -4.69 -14.41 2.91
N PHE A 413 -4.81 -15.69 3.22
CA PHE A 413 -5.15 -16.73 2.27
C PHE A 413 -6.43 -17.40 2.76
N THR A 414 -7.37 -17.66 1.85
CA THR A 414 -8.53 -18.49 2.18
C THR A 414 -8.08 -19.91 2.56
N GLU A 415 -8.89 -20.61 3.35
CA GLU A 415 -8.68 -22.03 3.66
C GLU A 415 -8.46 -22.85 2.38
N ASP A 416 -7.57 -23.84 2.47
CA ASP A 416 -7.13 -24.69 1.35
C ASP A 416 -6.64 -23.93 0.12
N SER A 417 -5.85 -22.87 0.33
CA SER A 417 -5.24 -22.12 -0.77
C SER A 417 -4.45 -23.02 -1.73
N GLN A 418 -4.59 -22.77 -3.03
CA GLN A 418 -4.04 -23.59 -4.11
C GLN A 418 -2.79 -22.99 -4.75
N ILE A 419 -2.18 -21.95 -4.16
CA ILE A 419 -1.01 -21.28 -4.73
C ILE A 419 0.13 -22.30 -4.83
N ALA A 420 0.56 -22.53 -6.06
CA ALA A 420 1.68 -23.39 -6.41
C ALA A 420 2.91 -22.59 -6.82
N TYR A 421 2.73 -21.38 -7.36
CA TYR A 421 3.82 -20.57 -7.91
C TYR A 421 3.72 -19.11 -7.46
N ILE A 422 4.78 -18.60 -6.87
CA ILE A 422 5.04 -17.16 -6.74
C ILE A 422 6.19 -16.86 -7.68
N GLU A 423 5.93 -16.16 -8.79
CA GLU A 423 6.92 -15.91 -9.84
C GLU A 423 7.91 -14.78 -9.45
N ASN A 424 8.83 -14.47 -10.37
CA ASN A 424 9.93 -13.54 -10.11
C ASN A 424 9.43 -12.14 -9.72
N ASP A 425 10.13 -11.50 -8.77
CA ASP A 425 9.84 -10.15 -8.31
C ASP A 425 8.40 -9.93 -7.80
N ALA A 426 7.61 -10.99 -7.58
CA ALA A 426 6.17 -10.91 -7.31
C ALA A 426 5.82 -9.97 -6.16
N PHE A 427 6.63 -9.92 -5.10
CA PHE A 427 6.49 -9.01 -3.95
C PHE A 427 7.73 -8.13 -3.77
N ARG A 428 8.51 -7.87 -4.83
CA ARG A 428 9.72 -7.04 -4.71
C ARG A 428 9.37 -5.64 -4.22
N ASN A 429 10.16 -5.13 -3.27
CA ASN A 429 10.00 -3.82 -2.65
C ASN A 429 8.61 -3.59 -2.02
N CYS A 430 7.95 -4.66 -1.55
CA CYS A 430 6.75 -4.57 -0.71
C CYS A 430 7.11 -4.15 0.72
N SER A 431 7.57 -2.91 0.87
CA SER A 431 8.20 -2.40 2.08
C SER A 431 7.30 -2.36 3.32
N LYS A 432 5.97 -2.54 3.22
CA LYS A 432 5.05 -2.54 4.36
C LYS A 432 4.65 -3.93 4.86
N ILE A 433 4.94 -5.00 4.11
CA ILE A 433 4.62 -6.37 4.55
C ILE A 433 5.49 -6.71 5.76
N ARG A 434 4.85 -7.19 6.84
CA ARG A 434 5.55 -7.62 8.07
C ARG A 434 5.74 -9.12 8.18
N SER A 435 4.85 -9.89 7.59
CA SER A 435 4.90 -11.36 7.67
C SER A 435 4.28 -11.96 6.42
N PHE A 436 4.86 -13.06 5.95
CA PHE A 436 4.27 -13.89 4.90
C PHE A 436 4.11 -15.33 5.42
N ASN A 437 2.89 -15.68 5.82
CA ASN A 437 2.57 -17.00 6.34
C ASN A 437 1.76 -17.80 5.32
N TYR A 438 2.42 -18.73 4.64
CA TYR A 438 1.77 -19.66 3.72
C TYR A 438 1.94 -21.10 4.21
N SER A 439 0.98 -21.52 5.04
CA SER A 439 1.03 -22.82 5.73
C SER A 439 0.43 -24.00 4.93
N PHE A 440 0.25 -23.85 3.61
CA PHE A 440 -0.37 -24.88 2.76
C PHE A 440 0.68 -25.69 1.96
N PRO A 441 0.44 -26.98 1.69
CA PRO A 441 1.44 -27.88 1.11
C PRO A 441 1.66 -27.70 -0.40
N HIS A 442 0.80 -26.93 -1.09
CA HIS A 442 0.78 -26.85 -2.55
C HIS A 442 1.87 -25.96 -3.16
N LEU A 443 2.55 -25.11 -2.37
CA LEU A 443 3.54 -24.17 -2.89
C LEU A 443 4.79 -24.89 -3.40
N ARG A 444 5.07 -24.80 -4.70
CA ARG A 444 6.20 -25.49 -5.35
C ARG A 444 7.39 -24.57 -5.56
N THR A 445 7.16 -23.31 -5.90
CA THR A 445 8.24 -22.39 -6.29
C THR A 445 8.07 -20.99 -5.70
N LEU A 446 9.17 -20.46 -5.15
CA LEU A 446 9.40 -19.03 -4.96
C LEU A 446 10.39 -18.55 -6.02
N GLY A 447 9.94 -17.63 -6.87
CA GLY A 447 10.70 -17.06 -7.96
C GLY A 447 11.85 -16.19 -7.49
N MET A 448 12.73 -15.88 -8.45
CA MET A 448 13.91 -15.04 -8.24
C MET A 448 13.46 -13.66 -7.71
N SER A 449 14.14 -13.16 -6.68
CA SER A 449 13.82 -11.84 -6.08
C SER A 449 12.37 -11.69 -5.57
N SER A 450 11.63 -12.78 -5.35
CA SER A 450 10.19 -12.73 -5.06
C SER A 450 9.82 -11.86 -3.85
N PHE A 451 10.65 -11.77 -2.83
CA PHE A 451 10.50 -10.89 -1.66
C PHE A 451 11.68 -9.93 -1.47
N LYS A 452 12.50 -9.70 -2.52
CA LYS A 452 13.65 -8.79 -2.46
C LYS A 452 13.22 -7.39 -2.00
N ASP A 453 14.02 -6.75 -1.15
CA ASP A 453 13.79 -5.41 -0.61
C ASP A 453 12.48 -5.28 0.22
N CYS A 454 11.93 -6.38 0.74
CA CYS A 454 10.83 -6.36 1.72
C CYS A 454 11.36 -5.99 3.12
N ILE A 455 11.82 -4.75 3.27
CA ILE A 455 12.60 -4.28 4.43
C ILE A 455 11.91 -4.43 5.80
N ASN A 456 10.57 -4.52 5.84
CA ASN A 456 9.82 -4.73 7.09
C ASN A 456 9.38 -6.17 7.33
N LEU A 457 9.73 -7.11 6.46
CA LEU A 457 9.41 -8.51 6.61
C LEU A 457 10.16 -9.11 7.80
N GLU A 458 9.45 -9.48 8.86
CA GLU A 458 10.03 -10.00 10.10
C GLU A 458 10.08 -11.53 10.13
N SER A 459 9.12 -12.18 9.47
CA SER A 459 8.99 -13.64 9.44
C SER A 459 8.38 -14.16 8.15
N VAL A 460 8.87 -15.33 7.73
CA VAL A 460 8.31 -16.11 6.63
C VAL A 460 8.12 -17.55 7.09
N THR A 461 6.97 -18.13 6.76
CA THR A 461 6.66 -19.52 7.09
C THR A 461 6.08 -20.21 5.85
N PHE A 462 6.68 -21.35 5.50
CA PHE A 462 6.24 -22.22 4.43
C PHE A 462 6.11 -23.66 4.94
N SER A 463 4.96 -24.29 4.72
CA SER A 463 4.73 -25.71 5.10
C SER A 463 4.96 -26.70 3.96
N SER A 464 5.39 -26.23 2.78
CA SER A 464 5.58 -27.11 1.62
C SER A 464 6.88 -27.92 1.74
N PRO A 465 6.82 -29.27 1.66
CA PRO A 465 7.99 -30.12 1.84
C PRO A 465 8.99 -30.05 0.68
N ASN A 466 8.55 -29.64 -0.51
CA ASN A 466 9.35 -29.63 -1.75
C ASN A 466 9.43 -28.21 -2.34
N LEU A 467 9.46 -27.18 -1.48
CA LEU A 467 9.56 -25.80 -1.93
C LEU A 467 10.91 -25.56 -2.62
N ASN A 468 10.88 -25.14 -3.88
CA ASN A 468 12.04 -24.64 -4.60
C ASN A 468 12.15 -23.13 -4.43
N VAL A 469 13.23 -22.65 -3.80
CA VAL A 469 13.52 -21.23 -3.64
C VAL A 469 14.57 -20.83 -4.66
N MET A 470 14.31 -19.79 -5.45
CA MET A 470 15.24 -19.26 -6.45
C MET A 470 16.11 -18.12 -5.87
N SER A 471 17.16 -17.76 -6.60
CA SER A 471 18.15 -16.76 -6.17
C SER A 471 17.53 -15.43 -5.75
N ASN A 472 18.19 -14.75 -4.80
CA ASN A 472 17.80 -13.42 -4.32
C ASN A 472 16.39 -13.32 -3.68
N ALA A 473 15.71 -14.45 -3.43
CA ALA A 473 14.30 -14.45 -3.01
C ALA A 473 14.01 -13.54 -1.81
N PHE A 474 14.91 -13.44 -0.82
CA PHE A 474 14.77 -12.63 0.38
C PHE A 474 15.90 -11.60 0.54
N GLU A 475 16.59 -11.22 -0.55
CA GLU A 475 17.68 -10.24 -0.50
C GLU A 475 17.19 -8.91 0.12
N ASN A 476 18.00 -8.31 1.00
CA ASN A 476 17.73 -7.07 1.72
C ASN A 476 16.44 -7.08 2.57
N CYS A 477 15.98 -8.24 3.03
CA CYS A 477 14.92 -8.31 4.05
C CYS A 477 15.51 -8.01 5.44
N ILE A 478 15.90 -6.75 5.66
CA ILE A 478 16.72 -6.32 6.81
C ILE A 478 16.09 -6.58 8.19
N ARG A 479 14.77 -6.80 8.28
CA ARG A 479 14.07 -7.12 9.53
C ARG A 479 13.75 -8.60 9.71
N LEU A 480 14.10 -9.45 8.75
CA LEU A 480 13.83 -10.88 8.80
C LEU A 480 14.68 -11.50 9.91
N LYS A 481 14.04 -12.07 10.93
CA LYS A 481 14.76 -12.58 12.12
C LYS A 481 15.02 -14.08 12.08
N LYS A 482 14.08 -14.83 11.52
CA LYS A 482 14.07 -16.29 11.60
C LYS A 482 13.53 -16.89 10.32
N VAL A 483 14.22 -17.91 9.82
CA VAL A 483 13.78 -18.76 8.71
C VAL A 483 13.87 -20.21 9.14
N ILE A 484 12.78 -20.96 8.97
CA ILE A 484 12.71 -22.37 9.35
C ILE A 484 12.41 -23.26 8.15
N ASN A 485 12.99 -24.46 8.17
CA ASN A 485 12.68 -25.54 7.24
C ASN A 485 12.88 -25.16 5.75
N ILE A 486 13.89 -24.34 5.46
CA ILE A 486 14.25 -24.01 4.08
C ILE A 486 15.01 -25.17 3.43
N THR A 487 14.72 -25.42 2.16
CA THR A 487 15.42 -26.42 1.33
C THR A 487 16.76 -25.84 0.83
N ASN A 488 17.21 -26.22 -0.38
CA ASN A 488 18.41 -25.65 -0.99
C ASN A 488 18.43 -24.13 -0.85
N ILE A 489 19.58 -23.58 -0.44
CA ILE A 489 19.76 -22.14 -0.30
C ILE A 489 20.45 -21.66 -1.59
N PRO A 490 19.74 -20.97 -2.49
CA PRO A 490 20.30 -20.48 -3.73
C PRO A 490 21.19 -19.25 -3.51
N ASP A 491 21.83 -18.79 -4.60
CA ASP A 491 22.71 -17.63 -4.57
C ASP A 491 21.99 -16.37 -4.06
N ASN A 492 22.67 -15.59 -3.22
CA ASN A 492 22.20 -14.32 -2.66
C ASN A 492 20.84 -14.40 -1.92
N CYS A 493 20.33 -15.58 -1.58
CA CYS A 493 18.96 -15.78 -1.07
C CYS A 493 18.61 -14.85 0.11
N PHE A 494 19.53 -14.69 1.05
CA PHE A 494 19.41 -13.84 2.24
C PHE A 494 20.50 -12.77 2.31
N CYS A 495 21.13 -12.43 1.19
CA CYS A 495 22.14 -11.37 1.17
C CYS A 495 21.53 -10.06 1.72
N GLY A 496 22.23 -9.41 2.65
CA GLY A 496 21.78 -8.18 3.30
C GLY A 496 20.70 -8.34 4.38
N CYS A 497 20.34 -9.57 4.78
CA CYS A 497 19.41 -9.81 5.90
C CYS A 497 20.08 -9.56 7.26
N THR A 498 20.36 -8.31 7.58
CA THR A 498 21.22 -7.90 8.72
C THR A 498 20.70 -8.31 10.11
N ASN A 499 19.39 -8.51 10.29
CA ASN A 499 18.78 -9.00 11.54
C ASN A 499 18.49 -10.51 11.57
N LEU A 500 18.91 -11.27 10.57
CA LEU A 500 18.68 -12.72 10.55
C LEU A 500 19.52 -13.39 11.64
N GLU A 501 18.86 -13.93 12.67
CA GLU A 501 19.51 -14.54 13.84
C GLU A 501 19.55 -16.06 13.76
N GLU A 502 18.51 -16.67 13.17
CA GLU A 502 18.32 -18.12 13.16
C GLU A 502 17.88 -18.62 11.78
N VAL A 503 18.61 -19.61 11.26
CA VAL A 503 18.30 -20.30 10.00
C VAL A 503 18.31 -21.81 10.27
N ILE A 504 17.19 -22.47 10.02
CA ILE A 504 17.09 -23.94 10.08
C ILE A 504 17.01 -24.49 8.67
N ILE A 505 18.09 -25.08 8.20
CA ILE A 505 18.18 -25.77 6.91
C ILE A 505 17.57 -27.17 7.05
N ARG A 506 16.70 -27.55 6.12
CA ARG A 506 16.02 -28.85 6.11
C ARG A 506 16.97 -29.96 5.66
N GLU A 507 16.89 -31.12 6.30
CA GLU A 507 17.55 -32.34 5.83
C GLU A 507 17.06 -32.72 4.41
N GLY A 508 18.00 -33.10 3.53
CA GLY A 508 17.76 -33.28 2.11
C GLY A 508 18.17 -32.08 1.24
N SER A 509 18.51 -30.94 1.85
CA SER A 509 19.13 -29.81 1.15
C SER A 509 20.55 -30.17 0.68
N LYS A 510 20.90 -29.79 -0.54
CA LYS A 510 22.16 -30.15 -1.21
C LYS A 510 23.20 -29.04 -1.17
N SER A 511 22.80 -27.77 -1.16
CA SER A 511 23.74 -26.66 -1.33
C SER A 511 23.41 -25.41 -0.53
N ILE A 512 24.46 -24.68 -0.17
CA ILE A 512 24.46 -23.29 0.28
C ILE A 512 25.16 -22.45 -0.80
N GLY A 513 24.39 -21.60 -1.46
CA GLY A 513 24.79 -20.86 -2.66
C GLY A 513 25.77 -19.72 -2.39
N ILE A 514 26.27 -19.15 -3.49
CA ILE A 514 27.22 -18.03 -3.48
C ILE A 514 26.57 -16.82 -2.80
N LYS A 515 27.28 -16.18 -1.87
CA LYS A 515 26.81 -14.96 -1.16
C LYS A 515 25.44 -15.11 -0.46
N SER A 516 24.99 -16.34 -0.21
CA SER A 516 23.62 -16.61 0.26
C SER A 516 23.28 -15.95 1.60
N PHE A 517 24.25 -15.78 2.49
CA PHE A 517 24.15 -15.05 3.75
C PHE A 517 25.14 -13.87 3.84
N GLU A 518 25.58 -13.32 2.70
CA GLU A 518 26.46 -12.15 2.71
C GLU A 518 25.83 -11.02 3.53
N SER A 519 26.60 -10.43 4.45
CA SER A 519 26.16 -9.37 5.36
C SER A 519 25.00 -9.73 6.31
N CYS A 520 24.79 -11.03 6.61
CA CYS A 520 23.90 -11.46 7.70
C CYS A 520 24.54 -11.22 9.09
N SER A 521 24.76 -9.96 9.43
CA SER A 521 25.54 -9.52 10.61
C SER A 521 24.99 -9.95 11.98
N SER A 522 23.75 -10.46 12.05
CA SER A 522 23.13 -10.94 13.30
C SER A 522 23.14 -12.46 13.47
N LEU A 523 23.56 -13.22 12.46
CA LEU A 523 23.56 -14.67 12.49
C LEU A 523 24.61 -15.15 13.50
N LYS A 524 24.19 -15.88 14.54
CA LYS A 524 25.06 -16.28 15.67
C LYS A 524 25.70 -17.65 15.45
N SER A 525 24.95 -18.58 14.88
CA SER A 525 25.36 -19.95 14.63
C SER A 525 24.55 -20.54 13.49
N ILE A 526 25.12 -21.48 12.75
CA ILE A 526 24.39 -22.23 11.74
C ILE A 526 24.68 -23.73 11.84
N ASN A 527 23.62 -24.53 11.72
CA ASN A 527 23.71 -25.99 11.68
C ASN A 527 23.65 -26.46 10.22
N ILE A 528 24.65 -27.22 9.80
CA ILE A 528 24.79 -27.78 8.46
C ILE A 528 24.31 -29.24 8.49
N PRO A 529 23.18 -29.58 7.83
CA PRO A 529 22.64 -30.93 7.83
C PRO A 529 23.55 -31.91 7.06
N ARG A 530 23.36 -33.21 7.32
CA ARG A 530 24.17 -34.30 6.73
C ARG A 530 24.17 -34.27 5.21
N SER A 531 23.03 -33.92 4.62
CA SER A 531 22.80 -33.92 3.18
C SER A 531 23.53 -32.84 2.37
N ILE A 532 24.09 -31.80 3.00
CA ILE A 532 24.77 -30.73 2.28
C ILE A 532 26.04 -31.25 1.60
N GLN A 533 26.14 -30.98 0.31
CA GLN A 533 27.26 -31.36 -0.55
C GLN A 533 28.12 -30.15 -0.93
N TYR A 534 27.53 -28.96 -1.03
CA TYR A 534 28.21 -27.76 -1.55
C TYR A 534 28.01 -26.57 -0.61
N ILE A 535 29.12 -25.99 -0.14
CA ILE A 535 29.17 -24.66 0.49
C ILE A 535 30.05 -23.78 -0.40
N LEU A 536 29.43 -22.85 -1.10
CA LEU A 536 30.05 -22.10 -2.20
C LEU A 536 30.70 -20.79 -1.73
N ASP A 537 31.33 -20.09 -2.67
CA ASP A 537 32.11 -18.89 -2.37
C ASP A 537 31.28 -17.81 -1.66
N TYR A 538 31.89 -17.21 -0.63
CA TYR A 538 31.34 -16.06 0.10
C TYR A 538 29.97 -16.30 0.75
N SER A 539 29.52 -17.56 0.93
CA SER A 539 28.20 -17.86 1.50
C SER A 539 27.93 -17.14 2.83
N PHE A 540 28.95 -16.94 3.68
CA PHE A 540 28.85 -16.26 4.98
C PHE A 540 29.69 -14.97 5.05
N LEU A 541 30.06 -14.39 3.91
CA LEU A 541 30.89 -13.17 3.86
C LEU A 541 30.28 -12.04 4.72
N TYR A 542 31.08 -11.39 5.57
CA TYR A 542 30.62 -10.35 6.51
C TYR A 542 29.54 -10.80 7.54
N CYS A 543 29.48 -12.09 7.90
CA CYS A 543 28.69 -12.54 9.05
C CYS A 543 29.39 -12.23 10.38
N GLU A 544 29.43 -10.94 10.76
CA GLU A 544 30.27 -10.45 11.86
C GLU A 544 30.01 -11.09 13.24
N LYS A 545 28.78 -11.55 13.53
CA LYS A 545 28.41 -12.21 14.80
C LYS A 545 28.40 -13.73 14.73
N LEU A 546 28.74 -14.34 13.60
CA LEU A 546 28.74 -15.80 13.46
C LEU A 546 29.87 -16.38 14.31
N LYS A 547 29.52 -17.10 15.37
CA LYS A 547 30.46 -17.69 16.33
C LYS A 547 30.77 -19.15 16.03
N SER A 548 29.82 -19.86 15.44
CA SER A 548 29.96 -21.30 15.20
C SER A 548 29.26 -21.79 13.95
N ILE A 549 29.95 -22.64 13.19
CA ILE A 549 29.37 -23.48 12.14
C ILE A 549 29.42 -24.92 12.62
N ILE A 550 28.24 -25.56 12.71
CA ILE A 550 28.09 -26.89 13.32
C ILE A 550 27.68 -27.87 12.23
N PHE A 551 28.56 -28.81 11.94
CA PHE A 551 28.33 -29.92 11.02
C PHE A 551 27.83 -31.16 11.76
N ASN A 552 27.13 -32.03 11.05
CA ASN A 552 26.98 -33.41 11.48
C ASN A 552 28.34 -34.14 11.42
N GLU A 553 28.64 -34.98 12.41
CA GLU A 553 29.90 -35.72 12.54
C GLU A 553 30.27 -36.49 11.26
N THR A 554 29.27 -37.07 10.59
CA THR A 554 29.44 -37.71 9.27
C THR A 554 28.50 -37.06 8.26
N ASN A 555 29.05 -36.55 7.16
CA ASN A 555 28.28 -35.78 6.17
C ASN A 555 28.73 -36.04 4.72
N LEU A 556 27.97 -35.48 3.77
CA LEU A 556 28.15 -35.67 2.32
C LEU A 556 28.90 -34.53 1.64
N LEU A 557 29.64 -33.71 2.40
CA LEU A 557 30.28 -32.50 1.89
C LEU A 557 31.33 -32.85 0.81
N ASP A 558 31.10 -32.35 -0.40
CA ASP A 558 31.92 -32.55 -1.59
C ASP A 558 32.72 -31.30 -1.98
N THR A 559 32.21 -30.11 -1.67
CA THR A 559 32.86 -28.82 -1.90
C THR A 559 32.66 -27.91 -0.70
N PHE A 560 33.77 -27.40 -0.16
CA PHE A 560 33.79 -26.35 0.85
C PHE A 560 34.74 -25.24 0.38
N SER A 561 34.19 -24.09 0.02
CA SER A 561 35.01 -22.92 -0.26
C SER A 561 35.50 -22.29 1.05
N ILE A 562 36.82 -22.15 1.23
CA ILE A 562 37.38 -21.43 2.38
C ILE A 562 36.95 -19.96 2.37
N ASN A 563 36.75 -19.37 1.17
CA ASN A 563 36.24 -18.00 1.02
C ASN A 563 34.80 -17.85 1.52
N SER A 564 34.06 -18.95 1.72
CA SER A 564 32.70 -18.92 2.27
C SER A 564 32.63 -18.27 3.66
N ILE A 565 33.69 -18.35 4.45
CA ILE A 565 33.76 -17.83 5.82
C ILE A 565 34.65 -16.57 5.94
N SER A 566 34.93 -15.91 4.82
CA SER A 566 35.71 -14.67 4.81
C SER A 566 35.03 -13.57 5.63
N GLU A 567 35.82 -12.74 6.32
CA GLU A 567 35.36 -11.63 7.17
C GLU A 567 34.39 -12.03 8.31
N CYS A 568 34.34 -13.32 8.68
CA CYS A 568 33.62 -13.82 9.86
C CYS A 568 34.43 -13.60 11.15
N LYS A 569 34.61 -12.34 11.55
CA LYS A 569 35.53 -11.94 12.64
C LYS A 569 35.23 -12.55 14.03
N SER A 570 34.00 -13.00 14.27
CA SER A 570 33.61 -13.65 15.53
C SER A 570 33.66 -15.19 15.47
N LEU A 571 34.02 -15.78 14.34
CA LEU A 571 33.97 -17.23 14.14
C LEU A 571 35.10 -17.90 14.92
N THR A 572 34.75 -18.55 16.02
CA THR A 572 35.73 -19.24 16.89
C THR A 572 35.57 -20.76 16.86
N ASN A 573 34.55 -21.29 16.18
CA ASN A 573 34.24 -22.71 16.16
C ASN A 573 33.73 -23.23 14.81
N ILE A 574 34.43 -24.19 14.21
CA ILE A 574 33.94 -25.08 13.17
C ILE A 574 33.96 -26.50 13.76
N SER A 575 32.79 -27.09 13.98
CA SER A 575 32.72 -28.37 14.69
C SER A 575 33.44 -29.49 13.93
N ASN A 576 33.88 -30.50 14.67
CA ASN A 576 34.52 -31.68 14.08
C ASN A 576 33.54 -32.42 13.16
N PHE A 577 34.04 -32.87 12.00
CA PHE A 577 33.28 -33.69 11.06
C PHE A 577 34.20 -34.46 10.12
N SER A 578 33.65 -35.46 9.42
CA SER A 578 34.31 -36.14 8.31
C SER A 578 33.34 -36.44 7.16
N SER A 579 33.83 -36.23 5.94
CA SER A 579 33.24 -36.67 4.66
C SER A 579 34.29 -37.42 3.84
N ASP A 580 33.94 -37.82 2.61
CA ASP A 580 34.88 -38.46 1.69
C ASP A 580 36.02 -37.52 1.23
N LYS A 581 35.74 -36.20 1.17
CA LYS A 581 36.69 -35.18 0.66
C LYS A 581 37.19 -34.21 1.72
N TYR A 582 36.47 -34.00 2.82
CA TYR A 582 36.82 -33.00 3.83
C TYR A 582 36.71 -33.59 5.23
N ARG A 583 37.53 -33.11 6.16
CA ARG A 583 37.31 -33.32 7.59
C ARG A 583 37.72 -32.08 8.36
N CYS A 584 37.09 -31.86 9.50
CA CYS A 584 37.49 -30.84 10.46
C CYS A 584 37.85 -31.50 11.79
N ILE A 585 39.01 -31.15 12.34
CA ILE A 585 39.47 -31.59 13.66
C ILE A 585 40.04 -30.35 14.36
N ASP A 586 39.51 -30.00 15.52
CA ASP A 586 39.98 -28.88 16.35
C ASP A 586 40.11 -27.59 15.50
N ASN A 587 39.00 -27.21 14.86
CA ASN A 587 38.87 -26.04 13.99
C ASN A 587 39.82 -26.01 12.78
N THR A 588 40.44 -27.15 12.47
CA THR A 588 41.39 -27.31 11.37
C THR A 588 40.77 -28.15 10.27
N LEU A 589 40.65 -27.55 9.08
CA LEU A 589 40.07 -28.16 7.89
C LEU A 589 41.15 -28.87 7.07
N TYR A 590 40.85 -30.11 6.71
CA TYR A 590 41.67 -30.95 5.85
C TYR A 590 40.89 -31.31 4.59
N TYR A 591 41.58 -31.35 3.46
CA TYR A 591 41.08 -31.84 2.19
C TYR A 591 41.75 -33.17 1.83
N LYS A 592 41.00 -34.09 1.25
CA LYS A 592 41.52 -35.39 0.81
C LYS A 592 41.95 -35.31 -0.66
N ASN A 593 43.26 -35.30 -0.88
CA ASN A 593 43.84 -35.43 -2.20
C ASN A 593 44.28 -36.88 -2.42
N ASN A 594 43.59 -37.60 -3.31
CA ASN A 594 43.73 -39.05 -3.51
C ASN A 594 43.53 -39.85 -2.20
N THR A 595 44.59 -40.44 -1.66
CA THR A 595 44.56 -41.23 -0.42
C THR A 595 45.10 -40.48 0.80
N LYS A 596 45.59 -39.25 0.61
CA LYS A 596 46.26 -38.46 1.63
C LYS A 596 45.45 -37.24 2.04
N TRP A 597 45.60 -36.82 3.29
CA TRP A 597 44.97 -35.62 3.82
C TRP A 597 45.93 -34.45 3.75
N GLU A 598 45.48 -33.32 3.26
CA GLU A 598 46.20 -32.04 3.20
C GLU A 598 45.50 -31.08 4.15
N LEU A 599 46.26 -30.40 5.00
CA LEU A 599 45.75 -29.36 5.89
C LEU A 599 45.66 -28.07 5.08
N ILE A 600 44.46 -27.54 4.90
CA ILE A 600 44.19 -26.42 3.98
C ILE A 600 43.79 -25.12 4.69
N PHE A 601 43.32 -25.20 5.93
CA PHE A 601 42.88 -24.03 6.69
C PHE A 601 42.77 -24.33 8.18
N HIS A 602 43.25 -23.42 9.02
CA HIS A 602 42.97 -23.36 10.45
C HIS A 602 42.28 -22.04 10.78
N LEU A 603 41.23 -22.11 11.59
CA LEU A 603 40.48 -20.93 12.02
C LEU A 603 41.32 -20.03 12.94
N SER A 604 41.71 -18.84 12.46
CA SER A 604 42.64 -17.95 13.18
C SER A 604 42.14 -17.52 14.57
N GLU A 605 40.82 -17.32 14.71
CA GLU A 605 40.15 -16.91 15.95
C GLU A 605 39.70 -18.11 16.82
N SER A 606 40.17 -19.31 16.54
CA SER A 606 39.92 -20.50 17.37
C SER A 606 40.43 -20.31 18.80
N LYS A 607 39.92 -21.12 19.74
CA LYS A 607 40.43 -21.15 21.13
C LYS A 607 41.56 -22.17 21.33
N ASP A 608 41.98 -22.84 20.25
CA ASP A 608 42.96 -23.89 20.31
C ASP A 608 44.34 -23.27 20.62
N LYS A 609 45.03 -23.84 21.61
CA LYS A 609 46.39 -23.42 21.98
C LYS A 609 47.44 -24.40 21.51
N GLU A 610 47.04 -25.66 21.36
CA GLU A 610 47.89 -26.76 20.98
C GLU A 610 47.15 -27.63 19.97
N LEU A 611 47.81 -27.98 18.87
CA LEU A 611 47.26 -28.87 17.85
C LEU A 611 48.21 -30.03 17.59
N ASN A 612 47.63 -31.21 17.42
CA ASN A 612 48.32 -32.38 16.90
C ASN A 612 47.98 -32.50 15.41
N ILE A 613 48.98 -32.37 14.55
CA ILE A 613 48.82 -32.42 13.10
C ILE A 613 49.16 -33.81 12.60
N ASN A 614 48.20 -34.41 11.90
CA ASN A 614 48.36 -35.65 11.16
C ASN A 614 47.77 -35.50 9.74
N CYS A 615 48.62 -35.05 8.83
CA CYS A 615 48.33 -34.87 7.40
C CYS A 615 49.62 -35.10 6.60
N SER A 616 49.54 -35.21 5.28
CA SER A 616 50.71 -35.35 4.41
C SER A 616 51.36 -34.01 4.04
N VAL A 617 50.55 -32.97 3.89
CA VAL A 617 50.98 -31.63 3.47
C VAL A 617 50.28 -30.60 4.37
N ILE A 618 51.02 -29.58 4.80
CA ILE A 618 50.47 -28.35 5.35
C ILE A 618 50.54 -27.30 4.24
N CYS A 619 49.39 -26.88 3.71
CA CYS A 619 49.34 -26.04 2.53
C CYS A 619 49.66 -24.56 2.81
N SER A 620 49.98 -23.79 1.78
CA SER A 620 50.26 -22.36 1.90
C SER A 620 49.11 -21.61 2.58
N TYR A 621 49.42 -20.67 3.47
CA TYR A 621 48.45 -19.87 4.23
C TYR A 621 47.44 -20.63 5.10
N SER A 622 47.64 -21.93 5.32
CA SER A 622 46.73 -22.72 6.17
C SER A 622 46.61 -22.17 7.59
N PHE A 623 47.71 -21.67 8.16
CA PHE A 623 47.74 -20.93 9.41
C PHE A 623 48.09 -19.46 9.13
N ASN A 624 47.08 -18.67 8.76
CA ASN A 624 47.26 -17.25 8.50
C ASN A 624 46.78 -16.42 9.69
N SER A 625 47.70 -15.70 10.34
CA SER A 625 47.43 -14.89 11.52
C SER A 625 46.80 -15.67 12.69
N SER A 626 47.08 -16.97 12.78
CA SER A 626 46.57 -17.88 13.83
C SER A 626 47.27 -17.65 15.16
N ASN A 627 47.02 -16.48 15.76
CA ASN A 627 47.71 -15.99 16.95
C ASN A 627 47.24 -16.64 18.26
N ASN A 628 46.24 -17.53 18.24
CA ASN A 628 45.84 -18.27 19.45
C ASN A 628 46.71 -19.50 19.70
N ILE A 629 47.36 -20.02 18.65
CA ILE A 629 48.18 -21.23 18.70
C ILE A 629 49.54 -20.93 19.34
N GLU A 630 49.87 -21.68 20.40
CA GLU A 630 51.16 -21.62 21.08
C GLU A 630 52.06 -22.82 20.72
N LYS A 631 51.47 -23.98 20.41
CA LYS A 631 52.20 -25.23 20.16
C LYS A 631 51.59 -26.02 19.00
N ILE A 632 52.44 -26.48 18.09
CA ILE A 632 52.09 -27.44 17.04
C ILE A 632 52.91 -28.71 17.26
N ASN A 633 52.26 -29.86 17.37
CA ASN A 633 52.92 -31.16 17.35
C ASN A 633 52.60 -31.86 16.03
N ILE A 634 53.60 -32.05 15.18
CA ILE A 634 53.51 -32.90 14.00
C ILE A 634 53.73 -34.36 14.44
N GLU A 635 52.78 -35.25 14.16
CA GLU A 635 52.91 -36.67 14.46
C GLU A 635 54.03 -37.31 13.63
N SER A 636 54.78 -38.25 14.20
CA SER A 636 55.79 -39.03 13.45
C SER A 636 55.15 -39.73 12.25
N ASP A 637 55.88 -39.81 11.14
CA ASP A 637 55.43 -40.46 9.89
C ASP A 637 54.16 -39.86 9.25
N SER A 638 53.85 -38.58 9.53
CA SER A 638 52.68 -37.88 8.98
C SER A 638 53.03 -36.87 7.87
N VAL A 639 53.47 -35.68 8.25
CA VAL A 639 53.71 -34.54 7.34
C VAL A 639 55.00 -34.77 6.58
N SER A 640 54.93 -34.61 5.26
CA SER A 640 56.05 -34.69 4.33
C SER A 640 56.51 -33.34 3.79
N VAL A 641 55.56 -32.41 3.61
CA VAL A 641 55.80 -31.08 3.03
C VAL A 641 55.10 -30.01 3.85
N ILE A 642 55.79 -28.90 4.13
CA ILE A 642 55.22 -27.66 4.64
C ILE A 642 55.46 -26.59 3.58
N GLU A 643 54.39 -26.09 2.98
CA GLU A 643 54.45 -25.14 1.86
C GLU A 643 54.80 -23.70 2.31
N ASP A 644 55.08 -22.84 1.33
CA ASP A 644 55.43 -21.45 1.57
C ASP A 644 54.30 -20.71 2.30
N HIS A 645 54.65 -19.82 3.23
CA HIS A 645 53.68 -19.06 4.03
C HIS A 645 52.63 -19.92 4.79
N SER A 646 52.81 -21.24 4.97
CA SER A 646 51.88 -22.09 5.72
C SER A 646 51.56 -21.55 7.12
N PHE A 647 52.56 -21.00 7.81
CA PHE A 647 52.46 -20.29 9.08
C PHE A 647 52.78 -18.81 8.87
N ASN A 648 51.87 -18.08 8.22
CA ASN A 648 52.02 -16.65 7.99
C ASN A 648 51.54 -15.85 9.20
N LYS A 649 52.39 -14.97 9.76
CA LYS A 649 52.05 -14.06 10.88
C LYS A 649 51.48 -14.77 12.12
N CYS A 650 51.93 -15.99 12.41
CA CYS A 650 51.59 -16.70 13.65
C CYS A 650 52.47 -16.19 14.80
N LEU A 651 52.13 -15.01 15.33
CA LEU A 651 52.96 -14.25 16.27
C LEU A 651 53.14 -14.93 17.62
N ASN A 652 52.25 -15.85 18.00
CA ASN A 652 52.28 -16.53 19.31
C ASN A 652 52.75 -17.99 19.26
N LEU A 653 53.05 -18.52 18.06
CA LEU A 653 53.58 -19.87 17.92
C LEU A 653 54.96 -19.95 18.58
N LYS A 654 55.08 -20.74 19.65
CA LYS A 654 56.29 -20.89 20.45
C LYS A 654 57.03 -22.19 20.15
N TYR A 655 56.29 -23.28 19.97
CA TYR A 655 56.87 -24.62 19.87
C TYR A 655 56.32 -25.35 18.65
N ILE A 656 57.24 -25.95 17.89
CA ILE A 656 56.94 -26.85 16.79
C ILE A 656 58.04 -27.91 16.68
N ASN A 657 57.69 -29.15 16.37
CA ASN A 657 58.64 -30.23 16.09
C ASN A 657 58.71 -30.53 14.58
N PHE A 658 59.87 -30.99 14.14
CA PHE A 658 60.17 -31.43 12.78
C PHE A 658 60.63 -32.90 12.83
N PRO A 659 59.68 -33.86 12.78
CA PRO A 659 60.02 -35.27 12.71
C PRO A 659 60.68 -35.64 11.37
N LEU A 660 61.35 -36.80 11.30
CA LEU A 660 62.05 -37.29 10.10
C LEU A 660 61.17 -37.34 8.84
N SER A 661 59.85 -37.47 9.02
CA SER A 661 58.90 -37.51 7.92
C SER A 661 58.82 -36.18 7.17
N VAL A 662 59.06 -35.04 7.84
CA VAL A 662 59.00 -33.71 7.22
C VAL A 662 60.23 -33.53 6.36
N SER A 663 60.13 -33.95 5.10
CA SER A 663 61.25 -33.94 4.16
C SER A 663 61.50 -32.58 3.51
N ASP A 664 60.46 -31.76 3.36
CA ASP A 664 60.53 -30.46 2.65
C ASP A 664 59.80 -29.37 3.44
N VAL A 665 60.45 -28.21 3.57
CA VAL A 665 59.89 -27.01 4.22
C VAL A 665 60.25 -25.82 3.35
N GLU A 666 59.26 -25.27 2.66
CA GLU A 666 59.47 -24.25 1.65
C GLU A 666 59.87 -22.89 2.25
N ILE A 667 60.36 -22.02 1.37
CA ILE A 667 60.82 -20.67 1.75
C ILE A 667 59.69 -19.87 2.40
N ASP A 668 60.01 -19.13 3.46
CA ASP A 668 59.04 -18.31 4.20
C ASP A 668 57.82 -19.07 4.75
N ALA A 669 57.86 -20.41 4.90
CA ALA A 669 56.80 -21.19 5.56
C ALA A 669 56.42 -20.64 6.96
N PHE A 670 57.37 -20.03 7.69
CA PHE A 670 57.19 -19.39 9.00
C PHE A 670 57.33 -17.86 8.92
N HIS A 671 56.78 -17.23 7.89
CA HIS A 671 56.82 -15.79 7.69
C HIS A 671 56.29 -15.01 8.90
N GLU A 672 57.07 -14.06 9.41
CA GLU A 672 56.75 -13.23 10.60
C GLU A 672 56.43 -14.01 11.90
N CYS A 673 56.82 -15.28 12.04
CA CYS A 673 56.65 -16.08 13.26
C CYS A 673 57.72 -15.76 14.34
N LYS A 674 57.56 -14.64 15.04
CA LYS A 674 58.62 -14.10 15.94
C LYS A 674 58.77 -14.78 17.30
N SER A 675 57.78 -15.57 17.74
CA SER A 675 57.77 -16.16 19.09
C SER A 675 58.37 -17.56 19.21
N ILE A 676 58.77 -18.17 18.08
CA ILE A 676 59.35 -19.51 18.07
C ILE A 676 60.60 -19.53 18.93
N ARG A 677 60.68 -20.48 19.86
CA ARG A 677 61.74 -20.56 20.87
C ARG A 677 62.08 -22.00 21.25
N CYS A 678 63.17 -22.18 21.99
CA CYS A 678 63.54 -23.51 22.47
C CYS A 678 62.50 -24.05 23.50
N PRO A 679 62.25 -25.38 23.54
CA PRO A 679 62.89 -26.40 22.70
C PRO A 679 62.32 -26.44 21.28
N LEU A 680 63.23 -26.46 20.29
CA LEU A 680 62.92 -26.72 18.88
C LEU A 680 63.43 -28.14 18.57
N ILE A 681 62.51 -29.07 18.32
CA ILE A 681 62.85 -30.48 18.10
C ILE A 681 62.99 -30.70 16.59
N ILE A 682 64.19 -31.04 16.13
CA ILE A 682 64.48 -31.36 14.72
C ILE A 682 65.17 -32.71 14.69
N GLU A 683 64.56 -33.70 14.03
CA GLU A 683 65.11 -35.06 13.99
C GLU A 683 66.17 -35.23 12.88
N ASN A 684 66.01 -34.54 11.73
CA ASN A 684 67.03 -34.53 10.67
C ASN A 684 68.08 -33.43 10.91
N THR A 685 69.31 -33.83 11.17
CA THR A 685 70.42 -32.94 11.52
C THR A 685 71.43 -32.71 10.39
N SER A 686 71.09 -33.08 9.14
CA SER A 686 71.97 -32.80 7.99
C SER A 686 72.13 -31.29 7.75
N THR A 687 73.28 -30.89 7.18
CA THR A 687 73.57 -29.46 6.98
C THR A 687 72.59 -28.82 5.99
N GLU A 688 72.23 -29.55 4.95
CA GLU A 688 71.27 -29.12 3.92
C GLU A 688 69.87 -28.92 4.52
N TYR A 689 69.43 -29.85 5.39
CA TYR A 689 68.13 -29.77 6.04
C TYR A 689 68.04 -28.58 7.00
N ILE A 690 69.08 -28.36 7.82
CA ILE A 690 69.12 -27.19 8.71
C ILE A 690 69.13 -25.87 7.92
N GLN A 691 69.78 -25.82 6.76
CA GLN A 691 69.71 -24.64 5.87
C GLN A 691 68.29 -24.40 5.35
N MET A 692 67.58 -25.46 4.96
CA MET A 692 66.17 -25.40 4.54
C MET A 692 65.26 -24.84 5.64
N ILE A 693 65.41 -25.35 6.88
CA ILE A 693 64.66 -24.84 8.03
C ILE A 693 64.99 -23.36 8.33
N VAL A 694 66.22 -22.91 8.08
CA VAL A 694 66.56 -21.49 8.22
C VAL A 694 65.92 -20.64 7.09
N SER A 695 65.89 -21.14 5.85
CA SER A 695 65.23 -20.43 4.74
C SER A 695 63.71 -20.37 4.85
N SER A 696 63.10 -21.27 5.62
CA SER A 696 61.66 -21.23 5.87
C SER A 696 61.23 -20.09 6.80
N GLY A 697 62.17 -19.33 7.38
CA GLY A 697 61.88 -18.20 8.25
C GLY A 697 62.18 -18.44 9.73
N ILE A 698 62.60 -19.67 10.12
CA ILE A 698 63.05 -19.92 11.48
C ILE A 698 64.44 -19.29 11.70
N PRO A 699 64.63 -18.44 12.73
CA PRO A 699 65.90 -17.72 12.89
C PRO A 699 67.09 -18.67 13.12
N LYS A 700 68.16 -18.45 12.35
CA LYS A 700 69.43 -19.18 12.52
C LYS A 700 70.00 -19.08 13.94
N THR A 701 69.80 -17.96 14.63
CA THR A 701 70.20 -17.78 16.04
C THR A 701 69.55 -18.82 16.95
N LEU A 702 68.32 -19.24 16.61
CA LEU A 702 67.58 -20.23 17.36
C LEU A 702 68.21 -21.63 17.25
N MET A 703 68.75 -21.97 16.08
CA MET A 703 69.45 -23.25 15.86
C MET A 703 70.65 -23.41 16.80
N VAL A 704 71.38 -22.32 17.03
CA VAL A 704 72.53 -22.29 17.96
C VAL A 704 72.04 -22.38 19.41
N SER A 705 71.01 -21.61 19.78
CA SER A 705 70.51 -21.58 21.16
C SER A 705 69.84 -22.87 21.61
N CYS A 706 69.26 -23.65 20.68
CA CYS A 706 68.64 -24.94 21.00
C CYS A 706 69.64 -26.12 20.98
N HIS A 707 70.96 -25.85 20.91
CA HIS A 707 72.02 -26.85 20.89
C HIS A 707 71.89 -27.91 19.78
N ILE A 708 71.36 -27.53 18.61
CA ILE A 708 71.26 -28.44 17.46
C ILE A 708 72.68 -28.67 16.92
N HIS A 709 73.23 -29.85 17.16
CA HIS A 709 74.61 -30.21 16.82
C HIS A 709 74.88 -30.03 15.32
N HIS A 710 75.99 -29.37 14.96
CA HIS A 710 76.49 -29.04 13.60
C HIS A 710 76.22 -27.66 12.97
N VAL A 711 75.84 -26.61 13.73
CA VAL A 711 75.96 -25.23 13.20
C VAL A 711 77.44 -24.78 13.19
N SER A 712 78.21 -25.24 12.21
CA SER A 712 79.61 -24.85 12.05
C SER A 712 79.75 -23.37 11.64
N LYS A 713 80.87 -22.74 12.03
CA LYS A 713 81.23 -21.33 11.77
C LYS A 713 81.16 -20.91 10.27
N ASN A 714 81.01 -21.83 9.32
CA ASN A 714 80.94 -21.54 7.87
C ASN A 714 79.58 -21.08 7.35
N LEU A 715 78.53 -21.12 8.17
CA LEU A 715 77.19 -20.66 7.75
C LEU A 715 77.05 -19.12 7.83
N LEU A 716 78.11 -18.39 8.20
CA LEU A 716 78.12 -16.94 8.47
C LEU A 716 78.25 -16.04 7.23
N SER A 717 78.39 -16.58 6.00
CA SER A 717 78.83 -15.79 4.83
C SER A 717 77.92 -15.80 3.59
N LEU A 718 76.70 -16.35 3.62
CA LEU A 718 75.89 -16.49 2.39
C LEU A 718 74.70 -15.51 2.33
N LYS A 719 74.75 -14.63 1.32
CA LYS A 719 73.63 -13.78 0.88
C LYS A 719 72.59 -14.62 0.14
N SER A 720 71.32 -14.22 0.28
CA SER A 720 70.11 -14.79 -0.32
C SER A 720 70.31 -15.31 -1.76
N LEU A 721 70.14 -16.61 -1.95
CA LEU A 721 69.91 -17.21 -3.28
C LEU A 721 68.40 -17.40 -3.44
N ARG A 722 67.80 -16.64 -4.35
CA ARG A 722 66.42 -16.84 -4.80
C ARG A 722 66.41 -18.03 -5.76
N TYR A 723 65.68 -19.09 -5.42
CA TYR A 723 65.27 -20.10 -6.39
C TYR A 723 63.90 -19.72 -6.96
N PRO A 724 63.66 -19.91 -8.27
CA PRO A 724 62.35 -19.67 -8.85
C PRO A 724 61.42 -20.82 -8.44
N SER A 725 60.34 -20.52 -7.71
CA SER A 725 59.27 -21.47 -7.46
C SER A 725 58.48 -21.68 -8.76
N THR A 726 58.39 -22.93 -9.20
CA THR A 726 57.47 -23.38 -10.24
C THR A 726 56.45 -24.31 -9.61
N HIS A 727 55.25 -23.81 -9.29
CA HIS A 727 54.02 -24.60 -9.49
C HIS A 727 52.75 -23.74 -9.49
N LEU A 728 51.77 -24.25 -10.24
CA LEU A 728 50.70 -23.54 -10.96
C LEU A 728 49.39 -23.31 -10.17
N PHE A 729 49.39 -23.30 -8.83
CA PHE A 729 48.12 -23.32 -8.07
C PHE A 729 47.54 -21.94 -7.70
N TRP A 730 48.34 -20.87 -7.76
CA TRP A 730 47.95 -19.54 -7.24
C TRP A 730 47.79 -18.41 -8.28
N GLU A 731 47.77 -18.70 -9.58
CA GLU A 731 47.37 -17.69 -10.60
C GLU A 731 45.85 -17.40 -10.60
N TYR A 732 45.06 -18.11 -9.80
CA TYR A 732 43.60 -17.95 -9.70
C TYR A 732 43.09 -17.26 -8.43
N LEU A 733 43.96 -16.87 -7.49
CA LEU A 733 43.54 -16.36 -6.17
C LEU A 733 44.06 -14.95 -5.83
N THR A 734 44.60 -14.21 -6.81
CA THR A 734 44.89 -12.76 -6.68
C THR A 734 44.10 -11.88 -7.65
N LYS A 735 42.82 -12.20 -7.89
CA LYS A 735 41.85 -11.25 -8.49
C LYS A 735 40.55 -11.22 -7.71
#